data_AF-A0A1U8QHE3-F1
#
_entry.id   AF-A0A1U8QHE3-F1
#
_cell.length_a   1.000
_cell.length_b   1.000
_cell.length_c   1.000
_cell.angle_alpha   90.00
_cell.angle_beta   90.00
_cell.angle_gamma   90.00
#
_symmetry.space_group_name_H-M   'P 1'
#
loop_
_entity.id
_entity.type
_entity.pdbx_description
1 polymer ?
#
loop_
_entity_poly.entity_id
_entity_poly.type
_entity_poly.pdbx_seq_one_letter_code
_entity_poly.pdbx_strand_id
1 'polypeptide(L)'
;MTCADVTDLCTQASQLVQQLRTKDGELGFMSAAVYDTAWVSMVQKTTPEGRQWLLPKCFEYILRTQLEDGSWETYASDVDGILNTAASLLALETHAESRIASTDPPVEEMKERIGRARAALSRQLQAWSVKDTVHVGFEIILPALLRLLREKGHEFEFDGRAELDRLNRIKLSKFRPEYLYSARTTALHSLEAFVGMIDFDKVAHQKVNGSFMFSPSSTAAFLMFSSSWDDECEQYLRLVLQNGAGGGTGGMPSAYPSKYFEVSWVRGQLARLESKLTELQALTTLLDNGYSTGDLGIEDTDSLGEMLRDALVKGGGIVGFAPSIQADADDTAKSLIAVSLLDKPVSAQGLIDAFEGPMHFRTYHGERDPSFTANSNVLLALLNTPDAATVSPQIEKAAAFLCDVWWTADSEIGDKWNLSPYYPSMLMAEAFGKLLQVWSDGGLKSISSQFIRDRVSVCLYQALVRTLQTQNENGSWGSHSHEETAYAILTIAHACQLPVVNQLWTNVQLAVSRGRKFLQNSAGDKAEYLWVEKVTYSSILLSKSYVLAALKVSFERSYPACLANLFIVSKKRVIEFARFHSMLPLFSSMELWKVRAAIVEGYLLLPQLRDRRLAVFSRTGMEEDKYFEYIPFTWTLCNNRRNTFLSTKTLVEMMVISFLNYQADEFMEAVVGRLNSSQRSMTRSCIDEIFRDLKDKPELNDAIQAQSGPRNADANGHRILPQAKRIKMGSQLPSDVSRVLSAFVHHVMDHPSVKAAAPLEYERVKNELQVFLLSHIEQADDNGRFAAQLESTRDDFETARSSFYRWVSSTSSDHTSCPYSFAFYQCLLGFEQASHNAACFQTCEEKYVAEAMCRHLAVMCRMYNDYGSLARDRDEKNLNCVNFPEFAQAGPKSDAVRQKQLFSLAEFERSNMKRGLEVLTEMAAQDRAKMRMLEKVQMFCDVTDVYGQIYALEILRVGCDLAHDCFMLELPAQWSNST
;
A
#
# COMPACT_ATOMS: atom_id res chain seq x y z
N MET A 1 -20.50 7.60 -28.14
CA MET A 1 -19.99 6.40 -27.44
C MET A 1 -20.40 5.21 -28.28
N THR A 2 -19.48 4.58 -29.00
CA THR A 2 -19.77 3.29 -29.66
C THR A 2 -19.76 2.26 -28.54
N CYS A 3 -20.94 1.93 -28.00
CA CYS A 3 -21.07 0.70 -27.24
C CYS A 3 -20.53 -0.40 -28.16
N ALA A 4 -19.64 -1.27 -27.67
CA ALA A 4 -19.44 -2.54 -28.36
C ALA A 4 -20.81 -3.14 -28.63
N ASP A 5 -20.97 -3.89 -29.72
CA ASP A 5 -22.22 -4.58 -29.96
C ASP A 5 -22.48 -5.46 -28.74
N VAL A 6 -23.47 -5.09 -27.92
CA VAL A 6 -23.73 -5.76 -26.63
C VAL A 6 -24.03 -7.23 -26.88
N THR A 7 -24.59 -7.55 -28.06
CA THR A 7 -24.84 -8.93 -28.48
C THR A 7 -23.54 -9.73 -28.70
N ASP A 8 -22.47 -9.10 -29.18
CA ASP A 8 -21.14 -9.71 -29.32
C ASP A 8 -20.50 -9.99 -27.95
N LEU A 9 -20.56 -9.03 -27.02
CA LEU A 9 -20.04 -9.23 -25.65
C LEU A 9 -20.76 -10.36 -24.90
N CYS A 10 -22.10 -10.39 -24.96
CA CYS A 10 -22.87 -11.47 -24.33
C CYS A 10 -22.56 -12.82 -24.99
N THR A 11 -22.36 -12.87 -26.30
CA THR A 11 -21.97 -14.10 -27.00
C THR A 11 -20.60 -14.58 -26.54
N GLN A 12 -19.60 -13.70 -26.45
CA GLN A 12 -18.27 -14.04 -25.95
C GLN A 12 -18.30 -14.51 -24.49
N ALA A 13 -19.07 -13.82 -23.64
CA ALA A 13 -19.24 -14.21 -22.24
C ALA A 13 -19.97 -15.55 -22.09
N SER A 14 -21.02 -15.79 -22.87
CA SER A 14 -21.70 -17.08 -22.88
C SER A 14 -20.81 -18.20 -23.39
N GLN A 15 -20.02 -17.98 -24.46
CA GLN A 15 -19.02 -18.95 -24.92
C GLN A 15 -17.97 -19.23 -23.84
N LEU A 16 -17.54 -18.20 -23.11
CA LEU A 16 -16.61 -18.36 -22.00
C LEU A 16 -17.23 -19.22 -20.88
N VAL A 17 -18.49 -18.97 -20.52
CA VAL A 17 -19.24 -19.77 -19.53
C VAL A 17 -19.50 -21.20 -20.02
N GLN A 18 -19.77 -21.40 -21.31
CA GLN A 18 -19.89 -22.73 -21.90
C GLN A 18 -18.58 -23.50 -21.86
N GLN A 19 -17.43 -22.83 -22.00
CA GLN A 19 -16.12 -23.47 -21.81
C GLN A 19 -15.94 -23.99 -20.38
N LEU A 20 -16.59 -23.37 -19.39
CA LEU A 20 -16.66 -23.86 -18.00
C LEU A 20 -17.51 -25.14 -17.89
N ARG A 21 -18.50 -25.33 -18.76
CA ARG A 21 -19.33 -26.56 -18.80
C ARG A 21 -18.71 -27.70 -19.60
N THR A 22 -17.98 -27.42 -20.68
CA THR A 22 -17.62 -28.44 -21.71
C THR A 22 -17.08 -29.73 -21.08
N LYS A 23 -17.69 -30.84 -21.50
CA LYS A 23 -17.61 -32.18 -20.87
C LYS A 23 -16.25 -32.86 -20.99
N ASP A 24 -15.37 -32.39 -21.88
CA ASP A 24 -14.26 -33.23 -22.33
C ASP A 24 -13.01 -33.14 -21.45
N GLY A 25 -13.00 -32.36 -20.37
CA GLY A 25 -11.86 -32.35 -19.43
C GLY A 25 -10.51 -32.02 -20.07
N GLU A 26 -10.51 -31.45 -21.29
CA GLU A 26 -9.34 -31.24 -22.14
C GLU A 26 -8.53 -29.99 -21.79
N LEU A 27 -9.02 -29.12 -20.90
CA LEU A 27 -8.44 -27.77 -20.73
C LEU A 27 -8.29 -27.39 -19.26
N GLY A 28 -7.04 -27.38 -18.78
CA GLY A 28 -6.62 -26.51 -17.69
C GLY A 28 -6.31 -25.10 -18.22
N PHE A 29 -6.67 -24.06 -17.46
CA PHE A 29 -6.49 -22.66 -17.90
C PHE A 29 -5.23 -21.99 -17.33
N MET A 30 -4.55 -22.63 -16.38
CA MET A 30 -3.25 -22.18 -15.88
C MET A 30 -2.18 -22.45 -16.92
N SER A 31 -1.33 -21.47 -17.22
CA SER A 31 -0.17 -21.66 -18.09
C SER A 31 0.76 -22.79 -17.61
N ALA A 32 1.54 -23.36 -18.53
CA ALA A 32 2.59 -24.30 -18.16
C ALA A 32 3.64 -23.65 -17.24
N ALA A 33 4.07 -24.37 -16.22
CA ALA A 33 5.12 -24.02 -15.28
C ALA A 33 6.37 -24.85 -15.58
N VAL A 34 7.47 -24.17 -15.92
CA VAL A 34 8.76 -24.84 -16.18
C VAL A 34 9.23 -25.59 -14.93
N TYR A 35 9.08 -24.99 -13.75
CA TYR A 35 9.40 -25.62 -12.46
C TYR A 35 8.76 -27.00 -12.30
N ASP A 36 7.42 -27.11 -12.44
CA ASP A 36 6.71 -28.40 -12.32
C ASP A 36 7.09 -29.37 -13.43
N THR A 37 7.25 -28.86 -14.64
CA THR A 37 7.67 -29.67 -15.80
C THR A 37 9.05 -30.31 -15.55
N ALA A 38 9.98 -29.59 -14.94
CA ALA A 38 11.31 -30.09 -14.62
C ALA A 38 11.24 -31.22 -13.59
N TRP A 39 10.45 -31.05 -12.52
CA TRP A 39 10.22 -32.10 -11.52
C TRP A 39 9.64 -33.37 -12.12
N VAL A 40 8.61 -33.24 -12.97
CA VAL A 40 7.99 -34.38 -13.63
C VAL A 40 8.95 -35.08 -14.60
N SER A 41 9.82 -34.33 -15.27
CA SER A 41 10.80 -34.89 -16.21
C SER A 41 11.80 -35.85 -15.56
N MET A 42 11.99 -35.79 -14.24
CA MET A 42 12.94 -36.61 -13.49
C MET A 42 12.35 -37.93 -12.98
N VAL A 43 11.07 -38.20 -13.21
CA VAL A 43 10.42 -39.42 -12.73
C VAL A 43 10.87 -40.63 -13.56
N GLN A 44 11.52 -41.60 -12.92
CA GLN A 44 11.96 -42.86 -13.54
C GLN A 44 11.07 -44.03 -13.12
N LYS A 45 10.64 -44.85 -14.07
CA LYS A 45 9.93 -46.10 -13.81
C LYS A 45 10.81 -47.28 -14.19
N THR A 46 10.94 -48.27 -13.31
CA THR A 46 11.57 -49.55 -13.65
C THR A 46 10.52 -50.50 -14.20
N THR A 47 10.71 -50.98 -15.41
CA THR A 47 9.82 -51.94 -16.10
C THR A 47 10.60 -53.19 -16.48
N PRO A 48 9.94 -54.28 -16.93
CA PRO A 48 10.63 -55.49 -17.40
C PRO A 48 11.65 -55.22 -18.53
N GLU A 49 11.43 -54.17 -19.33
CA GLU A 49 12.30 -53.76 -20.42
C GLU A 49 13.51 -52.94 -19.95
N GLY A 50 13.51 -52.49 -18.69
CA GLY A 50 14.55 -51.66 -18.09
C GLY A 50 13.98 -50.42 -17.40
N ARG A 51 14.89 -49.57 -16.90
CA ARG A 51 14.52 -48.23 -16.43
C ARG A 51 14.17 -47.37 -17.63
N GLN A 52 13.12 -46.57 -17.50
CA GLN A 52 12.69 -45.57 -18.48
C GLN A 52 12.23 -44.30 -17.79
N TRP A 53 12.40 -43.16 -18.46
CA TRP A 53 11.74 -41.92 -18.05
C TRP A 53 10.24 -42.05 -18.24
N LEU A 54 9.46 -41.67 -17.23
CA LEU A 54 8.02 -41.87 -17.24
C LEU A 54 7.34 -41.05 -18.34
N LEU A 55 7.75 -39.78 -18.47
CA LEU A 55 7.21 -38.79 -19.40
C LEU A 55 8.35 -38.04 -20.13
N PRO A 56 9.00 -38.66 -21.15
CA PRO A 56 10.14 -38.06 -21.86
C PRO A 56 9.84 -36.68 -22.47
N LYS A 57 8.60 -36.46 -22.91
CA LYS A 57 8.15 -35.17 -23.47
C LYS A 57 8.33 -33.99 -22.51
N CYS A 58 8.25 -34.21 -21.20
CA CYS A 58 8.52 -33.15 -20.23
C CYS A 58 9.98 -32.70 -20.31
N PHE A 59 10.92 -33.62 -20.49
CA PHE A 59 12.32 -33.27 -20.67
C PHE A 59 12.58 -32.58 -22.02
N GLU A 60 11.93 -33.03 -23.10
CA GLU A 60 11.97 -32.35 -24.40
C GLU A 60 11.47 -30.90 -24.29
N TYR A 61 10.44 -30.66 -23.47
CA TYR A 61 9.96 -29.31 -23.17
C TYR A 61 11.03 -28.47 -22.46
N ILE A 62 11.69 -29.01 -21.43
CA ILE A 62 12.81 -28.34 -20.74
C ILE A 62 13.94 -27.98 -21.71
N LEU A 63 14.35 -28.92 -22.57
CA LEU A 63 15.40 -28.68 -23.57
C LEU A 63 15.02 -27.59 -24.58
N ARG A 64 13.75 -27.58 -25.03
CA ARG A 64 13.24 -26.62 -26.02
C ARG A 64 13.05 -25.22 -25.44
N THR A 65 12.75 -25.11 -24.15
CA THR A 65 12.43 -23.83 -23.48
C THR A 65 13.63 -23.18 -22.79
N GLN A 66 14.80 -23.83 -22.82
CA GLN A 66 16.02 -23.21 -22.35
C GLN A 66 16.39 -22.00 -23.23
N LEU A 67 16.60 -20.84 -22.61
CA LEU A 67 16.98 -19.61 -23.28
C LEU A 67 18.45 -19.63 -23.73
N GLU A 68 18.83 -18.67 -24.58
CA GLU A 68 20.18 -18.55 -25.12
C GLU A 68 21.25 -18.39 -24.02
N ASP A 69 20.93 -17.64 -22.98
CA ASP A 69 21.84 -17.38 -21.86
C ASP A 69 21.98 -18.58 -20.90
N GLY A 70 21.15 -19.61 -21.09
CA GLY A 70 21.12 -20.84 -20.29
C GLY A 70 20.00 -20.91 -19.27
N SER A 71 19.30 -19.81 -18.97
CA SER A 71 18.21 -19.78 -18.01
C SER A 71 16.90 -20.31 -18.61
N TRP A 72 15.88 -20.38 -17.77
CA TRP A 72 14.49 -20.48 -18.21
C TRP A 72 13.75 -19.18 -17.91
N GLU A 73 12.54 -19.08 -18.45
CA GLU A 73 11.73 -17.88 -18.38
C GLU A 73 11.52 -17.42 -16.93
N THR A 74 11.65 -16.11 -16.71
CA THR A 74 11.46 -15.46 -15.41
C THR A 74 10.02 -14.96 -15.21
N TYR A 75 9.17 -15.13 -16.23
CA TYR A 75 7.78 -14.68 -16.23
C TYR A 75 7.65 -13.23 -15.73
N ALA A 76 7.13 -13.01 -14.53
CA ALA A 76 6.93 -11.69 -13.94
C ALA A 76 7.80 -11.40 -12.70
N SER A 77 8.56 -12.36 -12.17
CA SER A 77 9.36 -12.15 -10.94
C SER A 77 10.69 -12.88 -10.97
N ASP A 78 11.75 -12.25 -10.47
CA ASP A 78 13.11 -12.81 -10.45
C ASP A 78 13.18 -14.23 -9.86
N VAL A 79 12.38 -14.48 -8.81
CA VAL A 79 12.31 -15.79 -8.15
C VAL A 79 11.75 -16.88 -9.07
N ASP A 80 10.86 -16.56 -10.02
CA ASP A 80 10.36 -17.53 -11.00
C ASP A 80 11.51 -18.02 -11.86
N GLY A 81 12.34 -17.10 -12.35
CA GLY A 81 13.51 -17.40 -13.17
C GLY A 81 14.51 -18.27 -12.41
N ILE A 82 14.74 -17.96 -11.13
CA ILE A 82 15.61 -18.73 -10.24
C ILE A 82 15.07 -20.14 -10.03
N LEU A 83 13.78 -20.28 -9.69
CA LEU A 83 13.15 -21.58 -9.45
C LEU A 83 13.09 -22.44 -10.71
N ASN A 84 12.66 -21.85 -11.83
CA ASN A 84 12.60 -22.51 -13.14
C ASN A 84 14.00 -22.98 -13.56
N THR A 85 15.02 -22.14 -13.40
CA THR A 85 16.41 -22.48 -13.78
C THR A 85 17.03 -23.50 -12.85
N ALA A 86 16.82 -23.39 -11.53
CA ALA A 86 17.34 -24.35 -10.56
C ALA A 86 16.73 -25.75 -10.71
N ALA A 87 15.40 -25.84 -10.86
CA ALA A 87 14.72 -27.11 -11.11
C ALA A 87 15.14 -27.72 -12.46
N SER A 88 15.27 -26.91 -13.51
CA SER A 88 15.69 -27.38 -14.84
C SER A 88 17.16 -27.82 -14.86
N LEU A 89 18.05 -27.12 -14.15
CA LEU A 89 19.45 -27.55 -13.99
C LEU A 89 19.51 -28.92 -13.28
N LEU A 90 18.71 -29.11 -12.23
CA LEU A 90 18.62 -30.40 -11.53
C LEU A 90 18.11 -31.51 -12.48
N ALA A 91 17.15 -31.19 -13.35
CA ALA A 91 16.66 -32.12 -14.36
C ALA A 91 17.73 -32.47 -15.40
N LEU A 92 18.47 -31.49 -15.92
CA LEU A 92 19.59 -31.73 -16.86
C LEU A 92 20.65 -32.66 -16.25
N GLU A 93 21.04 -32.43 -14.99
CA GLU A 93 22.00 -33.29 -14.28
C GLU A 93 21.46 -34.70 -14.09
N THR A 94 20.21 -34.82 -13.69
CA THR A 94 19.55 -36.12 -13.47
C THR A 94 19.48 -36.93 -14.78
N HIS A 95 19.25 -36.28 -15.91
CA HIS A 95 19.30 -36.91 -17.24
C HIS A 95 20.72 -37.19 -17.73
N ALA A 96 21.69 -36.33 -17.41
CA ALA A 96 23.09 -36.54 -17.75
C ALA A 96 23.68 -37.77 -17.04
N GLU A 97 23.30 -38.01 -15.78
CA GLU A 97 23.67 -39.19 -15.01
C GLU A 97 22.94 -40.46 -15.49
N SER A 98 21.62 -40.36 -15.69
CA SER A 98 20.76 -41.46 -16.10
C SER A 98 20.46 -41.39 -17.60
N ARG A 99 21.44 -41.72 -18.45
CA ARG A 99 21.28 -41.70 -19.92
C ARG A 99 20.46 -42.88 -20.43
N ILE A 100 19.17 -42.83 -20.12
CA ILE A 100 18.19 -43.90 -20.34
C ILE A 100 17.51 -43.74 -21.71
N ALA A 101 17.19 -42.50 -22.12
CA ALA A 101 16.46 -42.26 -23.35
C ALA A 101 17.41 -42.17 -24.55
N SER A 102 17.00 -42.78 -25.66
CA SER A 102 17.71 -42.65 -26.94
C SER A 102 17.59 -41.24 -27.54
N THR A 103 16.61 -40.45 -27.08
CA THR A 103 16.37 -39.07 -27.50
C THR A 103 17.15 -38.03 -26.69
N ASP A 104 17.93 -38.47 -25.69
CA ASP A 104 18.78 -37.56 -24.92
C ASP A 104 19.81 -36.88 -25.84
N PRO A 105 20.09 -35.57 -25.64
CA PRO A 105 21.12 -34.87 -26.38
C PRO A 105 22.50 -35.54 -26.27
N PRO A 106 23.40 -35.32 -27.24
CA PRO A 106 24.79 -35.73 -27.13
C PRO A 106 25.43 -35.24 -25.83
N VAL A 107 26.38 -36.01 -25.27
CA VAL A 107 27.04 -35.71 -23.98
C VAL A 107 27.55 -34.27 -23.92
N GLU A 108 28.20 -33.82 -25.00
CA GLU A 108 28.82 -32.50 -25.04
C GLU A 108 27.77 -31.38 -25.11
N GLU A 109 26.65 -31.61 -25.81
CA GLU A 109 25.53 -30.66 -25.80
C GLU A 109 24.90 -30.57 -24.40
N MET A 110 24.71 -31.72 -23.73
CA MET A 110 24.17 -31.74 -22.37
C MET A 110 25.08 -30.98 -21.40
N LYS A 111 26.40 -31.21 -21.44
CA LYS A 111 27.38 -30.49 -20.63
C LYS A 111 27.36 -28.98 -20.90
N GLU A 112 27.25 -28.58 -22.16
CA GLU A 112 27.15 -27.16 -22.53
C GLU A 112 25.90 -26.52 -21.94
N ARG A 113 24.74 -27.18 -22.08
CA ARG A 113 23.46 -26.72 -21.52
C ARG A 113 23.50 -26.60 -20.00
N ILE A 114 24.08 -27.58 -19.30
CA ILE A 114 24.33 -27.55 -17.85
C ILE A 114 25.23 -26.38 -17.48
N GLY A 115 26.33 -26.18 -18.21
CA GLY A 115 27.28 -25.10 -17.97
C GLY A 115 26.64 -23.72 -18.10
N ARG A 116 25.83 -23.50 -19.15
CA ARG A 116 25.07 -22.25 -19.35
C ARG A 116 24.02 -22.06 -18.26
N ALA A 117 23.25 -23.10 -17.92
CA ALA A 117 22.24 -23.05 -16.86
C ALA A 117 22.84 -22.70 -15.48
N ARG A 118 23.97 -23.31 -15.12
CA ARG A 118 24.71 -22.98 -13.90
C ARG A 118 25.16 -21.52 -13.88
N ALA A 119 25.73 -21.04 -14.99
CA ALA A 119 26.18 -19.65 -15.10
C ALA A 119 25.01 -18.66 -15.00
N ALA A 120 23.88 -18.96 -15.63
CA ALA A 120 22.67 -18.15 -15.55
C ALA A 120 22.09 -18.10 -14.14
N LEU A 121 21.93 -19.26 -13.48
CA LEU A 121 21.43 -19.35 -12.10
C LEU A 121 22.33 -18.56 -11.13
N SER A 122 23.65 -18.65 -11.29
CA SER A 122 24.59 -17.86 -10.48
C SER A 122 24.37 -16.35 -10.65
N ARG A 123 24.11 -15.86 -11.87
CA ARG A 123 23.82 -14.44 -12.12
C ARG A 123 22.47 -14.02 -11.53
N GLN A 124 21.43 -14.84 -11.72
CA GLN A 124 20.11 -14.58 -11.16
C GLN A 124 20.14 -14.51 -9.63
N LEU A 125 20.80 -15.48 -8.97
CA LEU A 125 20.97 -15.47 -7.51
C LEU A 125 21.75 -14.26 -7.00
N GLN A 126 22.76 -13.81 -7.74
CA GLN A 126 23.54 -12.62 -7.35
C GLN A 126 22.74 -11.33 -7.50
N ALA A 127 21.84 -11.25 -8.49
CA ALA A 127 20.95 -10.10 -8.69
C ALA A 127 19.71 -10.11 -7.78
N TRP A 128 19.40 -11.24 -7.15
CA TRP A 128 18.14 -11.47 -6.45
C TRP A 128 18.03 -10.74 -5.12
N SER A 129 16.93 -10.00 -4.94
CA SER A 129 16.53 -9.43 -3.66
C SER A 129 15.62 -10.37 -2.87
N VAL A 130 16.21 -11.18 -1.98
CA VAL A 130 15.48 -12.11 -1.11
C VAL A 130 14.42 -11.41 -0.25
N LYS A 131 14.75 -10.23 0.24
CA LYS A 131 13.91 -9.40 1.12
C LYS A 131 12.62 -8.92 0.46
N ASP A 132 12.63 -8.72 -0.87
CA ASP A 132 11.49 -8.19 -1.61
C ASP A 132 10.61 -9.32 -2.19
N THR A 133 10.96 -10.59 -1.94
CA THR A 133 10.26 -11.76 -2.50
C THR A 133 9.04 -12.13 -1.67
N VAL A 134 7.86 -12.13 -2.29
CA VAL A 134 6.57 -12.44 -1.66
C VAL A 134 5.99 -13.81 -2.01
N HIS A 135 6.64 -14.57 -2.91
CA HIS A 135 6.10 -15.83 -3.45
C HIS A 135 5.85 -16.87 -2.36
N VAL A 136 4.87 -17.75 -2.56
CA VAL A 136 4.50 -18.70 -1.52
C VAL A 136 5.47 -19.87 -1.51
N GLY A 137 6.18 -20.07 -0.39
CA GLY A 137 6.98 -21.26 -0.15
C GLY A 137 8.41 -21.22 -0.70
N PHE A 138 8.85 -20.13 -1.33
CA PHE A 138 10.23 -20.00 -1.82
C PHE A 138 11.25 -20.23 -0.69
N GLU A 139 10.92 -19.86 0.56
CA GLU A 139 11.76 -20.04 1.74
C GLU A 139 12.02 -21.51 2.12
N ILE A 140 11.30 -22.48 1.52
CA ILE A 140 11.56 -23.92 1.67
C ILE A 140 11.93 -24.57 0.34
N ILE A 141 11.34 -24.13 -0.76
CA ILE A 141 11.56 -24.71 -2.09
C ILE A 141 12.99 -24.45 -2.58
N LEU A 142 13.43 -23.18 -2.59
CA LEU A 142 14.75 -22.85 -3.11
C LEU A 142 15.88 -23.47 -2.26
N PRO A 143 15.85 -23.43 -0.91
CA PRO A 143 16.84 -24.13 -0.10
C PRO A 143 16.90 -25.65 -0.37
N ALA A 144 15.75 -26.28 -0.63
CA ALA A 144 15.71 -27.69 -0.99
C ALA A 144 16.36 -27.95 -2.36
N LEU A 145 16.04 -27.14 -3.37
CA LEU A 145 16.68 -27.20 -4.69
C LEU A 145 18.19 -26.98 -4.61
N LEU A 146 18.65 -25.97 -3.86
CA LEU A 146 20.08 -25.70 -3.67
C LEU A 146 20.81 -26.87 -2.99
N ARG A 147 20.16 -27.58 -2.07
CA ARG A 147 20.72 -28.78 -1.45
C ARG A 147 20.82 -29.93 -2.44
N LEU A 148 19.79 -30.19 -3.24
CA LEU A 148 19.81 -31.23 -4.28
C LEU A 148 20.85 -30.92 -5.37
N LEU A 149 20.98 -29.65 -5.75
CA LEU A 149 22.02 -29.19 -6.68
C LEU A 149 23.44 -29.36 -6.09
N ARG A 150 23.63 -29.13 -4.79
CA ARG A 150 24.91 -29.41 -4.11
C ARG A 150 25.28 -30.89 -4.17
N GLU A 151 24.32 -31.79 -4.03
CA GLU A 151 24.54 -33.24 -4.20
C GLU A 151 24.99 -33.61 -5.63
N LYS A 152 24.62 -32.80 -6.63
CA LYS A 152 25.10 -32.88 -8.03
C LYS A 152 26.41 -32.13 -8.29
N GLY A 153 27.05 -31.56 -7.26
CA GLY A 153 28.30 -30.81 -7.39
C GLY A 153 28.14 -29.32 -7.73
N HIS A 154 26.92 -28.78 -7.67
CA HIS A 154 26.65 -27.36 -7.89
C HIS A 154 26.48 -26.62 -6.58
N GLU A 155 27.45 -25.77 -6.26
CA GLU A 155 27.37 -24.85 -5.13
C GLU A 155 27.34 -23.40 -5.60
N PHE A 156 26.48 -22.61 -4.95
CA PHE A 156 26.24 -21.21 -5.26
C PHE A 156 26.43 -20.34 -4.02
N GLU A 157 27.30 -19.35 -4.14
CA GLU A 157 27.45 -18.26 -3.19
C GLU A 157 26.76 -17.02 -3.76
N PHE A 158 25.97 -16.35 -2.93
CA PHE A 158 25.27 -15.12 -3.28
C PHE A 158 24.92 -14.34 -2.01
N ASP A 159 24.81 -13.02 -2.13
CA ASP A 159 24.68 -12.11 -0.99
C ASP A 159 23.41 -12.40 -0.15
N GLY A 160 22.32 -12.79 -0.81
CA GLY A 160 21.04 -13.13 -0.19
C GLY A 160 21.02 -14.44 0.62
N ARG A 161 22.08 -15.25 0.61
CA ARG A 161 22.07 -16.60 1.16
C ARG A 161 21.78 -16.64 2.67
N ALA A 162 22.40 -15.76 3.45
CA ALA A 162 22.20 -15.73 4.90
C ALA A 162 20.75 -15.41 5.30
N GLU A 163 20.10 -14.53 4.53
CA GLU A 163 18.71 -14.16 4.74
C GLU A 163 17.76 -15.29 4.33
N LEU A 164 18.00 -15.92 3.19
CA LEU A 164 17.26 -17.11 2.77
C LEU A 164 17.34 -18.21 3.83
N ASP A 165 18.54 -18.51 4.33
CA ASP A 165 18.75 -19.53 5.37
C ASP A 165 18.06 -19.13 6.69
N ARG A 166 17.97 -17.84 7.01
CA ARG A 166 17.21 -17.34 8.18
C ARG A 166 15.71 -17.61 8.01
N LEU A 167 15.13 -17.23 6.86
CA LEU A 167 13.71 -17.45 6.55
C LEU A 167 13.37 -18.95 6.55
N ASN A 168 14.24 -19.77 5.95
CA ASN A 168 14.12 -21.22 5.95
C ASN A 168 14.08 -21.80 7.38
N ARG A 169 15.01 -21.38 8.26
CA ARG A 169 15.01 -21.82 9.67
C ARG A 169 13.73 -21.42 10.42
N ILE A 170 13.23 -20.20 10.21
CA ILE A 170 11.98 -19.73 10.86
C ILE A 170 10.77 -20.57 10.41
N LYS A 171 10.71 -20.92 9.12
CA LYS A 171 9.62 -21.76 8.60
C LYS A 171 9.72 -23.19 9.12
N LEU A 172 10.92 -23.78 9.04
CA LEU A 172 11.18 -25.15 9.46
C LEU A 172 11.13 -25.34 10.99
N SER A 173 11.37 -24.31 11.80
CA SER A 173 11.23 -24.43 13.26
C SER A 173 9.79 -24.74 13.70
N LYS A 174 8.81 -24.43 12.85
CA LYS A 174 7.39 -24.78 13.05
C LYS A 174 7.00 -26.09 12.38
N PHE A 175 7.85 -26.62 11.50
CA PHE A 175 7.58 -27.83 10.77
C PHE A 175 7.93 -29.06 11.62
N ARG A 176 7.00 -30.00 11.67
CA ARG A 176 7.26 -31.35 12.16
C ARG A 176 6.73 -32.34 11.13
N PRO A 177 7.52 -33.33 10.70
CA PRO A 177 7.05 -34.35 9.76
C PRO A 177 5.73 -35.00 10.19
N GLU A 178 5.51 -35.17 11.49
CA GLU A 178 4.28 -35.75 12.06
C GLU A 178 3.02 -34.98 11.66
N TYR A 179 3.10 -33.65 11.43
CA TYR A 179 1.96 -32.88 10.96
C TYR A 179 1.56 -33.26 9.53
N LEU A 180 2.53 -33.46 8.63
CA LEU A 180 2.27 -33.95 7.27
C LEU A 180 1.67 -35.36 7.27
N TYR A 181 2.13 -36.23 8.17
CA TYR A 181 1.60 -37.59 8.28
C TYR A 181 0.19 -37.61 8.87
N SER A 182 -0.13 -36.69 9.79
CA SER A 182 -1.41 -36.70 10.51
C SER A 182 -2.54 -35.94 9.81
N ALA A 183 -2.24 -34.87 9.07
CA ALA A 183 -3.25 -33.98 8.51
C ALA A 183 -2.89 -33.51 7.09
N ARG A 184 -3.92 -33.28 6.28
CA ARG A 184 -3.77 -32.58 5.00
C ARG A 184 -3.48 -31.11 5.28
N THR A 185 -2.31 -30.65 4.84
CA THR A 185 -1.88 -29.27 5.00
C THR A 185 -1.40 -28.74 3.65
N THR A 186 -1.35 -27.41 3.49
CA THR A 186 -0.84 -26.77 2.27
C THR A 186 0.60 -27.17 1.92
N ALA A 187 1.39 -27.65 2.88
CA ALA A 187 2.74 -28.18 2.62
C ALA A 187 2.75 -29.45 1.74
N LEU A 188 1.63 -30.18 1.64
CA LEU A 188 1.47 -31.27 0.67
C LEU A 188 1.49 -30.79 -0.79
N HIS A 189 1.29 -29.49 -1.04
CA HIS A 189 1.41 -28.91 -2.36
C HIS A 189 2.87 -28.72 -2.78
N SER A 190 3.84 -28.84 -1.86
CA SER A 190 5.27 -28.69 -2.14
C SER A 190 6.11 -29.81 -1.50
N LEU A 191 5.70 -31.09 -1.66
CA LEU A 191 6.41 -32.24 -1.06
C LEU A 191 7.87 -32.32 -1.49
N GLU A 192 8.18 -31.84 -2.70
CA GLU A 192 9.53 -31.78 -3.24
C GLU A 192 10.49 -30.94 -2.38
N ALA A 193 9.97 -29.97 -1.62
CA ALA A 193 10.77 -29.18 -0.69
C ALA A 193 11.24 -29.98 0.54
N PHE A 194 10.63 -31.14 0.81
CA PHE A 194 10.89 -31.97 1.99
C PHE A 194 11.69 -33.25 1.68
N VAL A 195 12.24 -33.37 0.47
CA VAL A 195 13.11 -34.49 0.08
C VAL A 195 14.25 -34.66 1.08
N GLY A 196 14.39 -35.83 1.69
CA GLY A 196 15.40 -36.12 2.73
C GLY A 196 15.04 -35.63 4.14
N MET A 197 13.88 -35.02 4.33
CA MET A 197 13.36 -34.59 5.64
C MET A 197 12.18 -35.41 6.13
N ILE A 198 11.48 -36.08 5.22
CA ILE A 198 10.32 -36.92 5.52
C ILE A 198 10.45 -38.32 4.92
N ASP A 199 9.64 -39.22 5.46
CA ASP A 199 9.37 -40.55 4.93
C ASP A 199 8.17 -40.45 3.99
N PHE A 200 8.40 -40.58 2.68
CA PHE A 200 7.36 -40.44 1.67
C PHE A 200 6.31 -41.55 1.74
N ASP A 201 6.66 -42.73 2.27
CA ASP A 201 5.69 -43.81 2.41
C ASP A 201 4.62 -43.45 3.45
N LYS A 202 4.98 -42.64 4.46
CA LYS A 202 4.06 -42.15 5.49
C LYS A 202 3.17 -40.99 5.04
N VAL A 203 3.35 -40.45 3.84
CA VAL A 203 2.39 -39.47 3.28
C VAL A 203 1.42 -40.09 2.28
N ALA A 204 1.63 -41.35 1.86
CA ALA A 204 0.83 -42.00 0.81
C ALA A 204 -0.70 -41.93 1.07
N HIS A 205 -1.14 -42.04 2.32
CA HIS A 205 -2.57 -41.97 2.68
C HIS A 205 -3.17 -40.56 2.60
N GLN A 206 -2.35 -39.52 2.41
CA GLN A 206 -2.81 -38.14 2.20
C GLN A 206 -3.21 -37.86 0.75
N LYS A 207 -2.83 -38.74 -0.19
CA LYS A 207 -3.13 -38.67 -1.62
C LYS A 207 -4.64 -38.56 -1.88
N VAL A 208 -5.02 -37.74 -2.85
CA VAL A 208 -6.40 -37.58 -3.33
C VAL A 208 -6.39 -37.63 -4.85
N ASN A 209 -7.18 -38.53 -5.44
CA ASN A 209 -7.29 -38.73 -6.90
C ASN A 209 -5.92 -38.89 -7.60
N GLY A 210 -5.04 -39.70 -7.01
CA GLY A 210 -3.69 -39.90 -7.56
C GLY A 210 -2.74 -38.71 -7.37
N SER A 211 -3.11 -37.67 -6.62
CA SER A 211 -2.27 -36.47 -6.51
C SER A 211 -2.10 -35.99 -5.08
N PHE A 212 -1.09 -35.13 -4.86
CA PHE A 212 -0.87 -34.43 -3.60
C PHE A 212 -1.19 -32.96 -3.83
N MET A 213 -2.35 -32.53 -3.32
CA MET A 213 -2.89 -31.18 -3.54
C MET A 213 -2.89 -30.78 -5.02
N PHE A 214 -3.10 -31.74 -5.93
CA PHE A 214 -3.15 -31.50 -7.38
C PHE A 214 -1.92 -30.79 -7.95
N SER A 215 -0.75 -30.94 -7.32
CA SER A 215 0.52 -30.39 -7.81
C SER A 215 1.32 -31.47 -8.55
N PRO A 216 1.66 -31.28 -9.84
CA PRO A 216 2.49 -32.22 -10.58
C PRO A 216 3.89 -32.40 -9.99
N SER A 217 4.56 -31.34 -9.55
CA SER A 217 5.88 -31.46 -8.89
C SER A 217 5.81 -32.24 -7.57
N SER A 218 4.79 -31.98 -6.75
CA SER A 218 4.60 -32.70 -5.48
C SER A 218 4.36 -34.19 -5.71
N THR A 219 3.51 -34.53 -6.68
CA THR A 219 3.24 -35.92 -7.06
C THR A 219 4.44 -36.61 -7.72
N ALA A 220 5.22 -35.87 -8.52
CA ALA A 220 6.48 -36.36 -9.07
C ALA A 220 7.48 -36.70 -7.95
N ALA A 221 7.64 -35.82 -6.96
CA ALA A 221 8.50 -36.09 -5.81
C ALA A 221 8.06 -37.35 -5.05
N PHE A 222 6.75 -37.54 -4.83
CA PHE A 222 6.26 -38.77 -4.21
C PHE A 222 6.64 -40.03 -4.99
N LEU A 223 6.45 -40.04 -6.32
CA LEU A 223 6.83 -41.19 -7.15
C LEU A 223 8.34 -41.48 -7.17
N MET A 224 9.17 -40.46 -6.99
CA MET A 224 10.63 -40.62 -6.96
C MET A 224 11.17 -41.10 -5.61
N PHE A 225 10.52 -40.72 -4.51
CA PHE A 225 11.07 -40.93 -3.16
C PHE A 225 10.27 -41.89 -2.28
N SER A 226 9.10 -42.38 -2.72
CA SER A 226 8.41 -43.52 -2.08
C SER A 226 9.12 -44.83 -2.41
N SER A 227 9.07 -45.79 -1.49
CA SER A 227 9.62 -47.13 -1.68
C SER A 227 8.79 -48.01 -2.62
N SER A 228 7.51 -47.69 -2.82
CA SER A 228 6.59 -48.42 -3.70
C SER A 228 6.04 -47.52 -4.81
N TRP A 229 5.98 -48.05 -6.03
CA TRP A 229 5.37 -47.35 -7.16
C TRP A 229 3.85 -47.23 -6.97
N ASP A 230 3.29 -46.06 -7.31
CA ASP A 230 1.87 -45.78 -7.20
C ASP A 230 1.24 -45.50 -8.56
N ASP A 231 0.44 -46.45 -9.05
CA ASP A 231 -0.15 -46.37 -10.39
C ASP A 231 -1.18 -45.23 -10.52
N GLU A 232 -1.83 -44.81 -9.43
CA GLU A 232 -2.76 -43.67 -9.46
C GLU A 232 -2.00 -42.36 -9.64
N CYS A 233 -0.85 -42.20 -9.00
CA CYS A 233 0.04 -41.06 -9.19
C CYS A 233 0.59 -40.97 -10.62
N GLU A 234 0.99 -42.11 -11.19
CA GLU A 234 1.40 -42.15 -12.60
C GLU A 234 0.24 -41.75 -13.52
N GLN A 235 -0.96 -42.30 -13.30
CA GLN A 235 -2.12 -41.99 -14.11
C GLN A 235 -2.48 -40.51 -14.05
N TYR A 236 -2.39 -39.90 -12.87
CA TYR A 236 -2.56 -38.48 -12.68
C TYR A 236 -1.57 -37.67 -13.53
N LEU A 237 -0.25 -37.94 -13.45
CA LEU A 237 0.74 -37.21 -14.25
C LEU A 237 0.54 -37.39 -15.75
N ARG A 238 0.15 -38.59 -16.21
CA ARG A 238 -0.19 -38.83 -17.63
C ARG A 238 -1.40 -38.01 -18.07
N LEU A 239 -2.43 -37.92 -17.23
CA LEU A 239 -3.60 -37.10 -17.48
C LEU A 239 -3.25 -35.61 -17.57
N VAL A 240 -2.42 -35.12 -16.65
CA VAL A 240 -1.96 -33.72 -16.65
C VAL A 240 -1.16 -33.41 -17.91
N LEU A 241 -0.27 -34.30 -18.36
CA LEU A 241 0.49 -34.09 -19.60
C LEU A 241 -0.44 -33.95 -20.80
N GLN A 242 -1.46 -34.79 -20.88
CA GLN A 242 -2.37 -34.85 -22.02
C GLN A 242 -3.32 -33.64 -22.07
N ASN A 243 -3.88 -33.24 -20.93
CA ASN A 243 -5.00 -32.29 -20.84
C ASN A 243 -4.66 -30.97 -20.13
N GLY A 244 -3.47 -30.87 -19.53
CA GLY A 244 -2.96 -29.62 -18.97
C GLY A 244 -2.63 -28.61 -20.06
N ALA A 245 -2.21 -27.40 -19.67
CA ALA A 245 -1.97 -26.31 -20.62
C ALA A 245 -0.89 -26.58 -21.67
N GLY A 246 -0.03 -27.59 -21.47
CA GLY A 246 0.88 -28.05 -22.51
C GLY A 246 0.20 -28.81 -23.65
N GLY A 247 -1.07 -29.22 -23.54
CA GLY A 247 -1.79 -29.93 -24.60
C GLY A 247 -1.04 -31.14 -25.18
N GLY A 248 -0.32 -31.89 -24.34
CA GLY A 248 0.51 -33.02 -24.77
C GLY A 248 1.91 -32.68 -25.29
N THR A 249 2.34 -31.40 -25.28
CA THR A 249 3.68 -30.97 -25.73
C THR A 249 4.77 -31.09 -24.66
N GLY A 250 4.45 -31.60 -23.46
CA GLY A 250 5.42 -31.77 -22.37
C GLY A 250 5.26 -30.81 -21.20
N GLY A 251 4.68 -29.62 -21.41
CA GLY A 251 4.55 -28.61 -20.36
C GLY A 251 3.46 -28.95 -19.35
N MET A 252 3.81 -28.95 -18.06
CA MET A 252 2.90 -29.18 -16.94
C MET A 252 2.53 -27.84 -16.28
N PRO A 253 1.26 -27.61 -15.90
CA PRO A 253 0.89 -26.47 -15.06
C PRO A 253 1.34 -26.69 -13.60
N SER A 254 1.33 -25.64 -12.77
CA SER A 254 1.65 -25.78 -11.34
C SER A 254 0.61 -26.56 -10.55
N ALA A 255 -0.66 -26.47 -10.96
CA ALA A 255 -1.76 -27.24 -10.39
C ALA A 255 -2.70 -27.73 -11.49
N TYR A 256 -3.18 -28.97 -11.36
CA TYR A 256 -4.16 -29.56 -12.27
C TYR A 256 -4.94 -30.67 -11.56
N PRO A 257 -6.25 -30.82 -11.78
CA PRO A 257 -7.08 -30.05 -12.71
C PRO A 257 -7.40 -28.65 -12.19
N SER A 258 -7.60 -27.70 -13.10
CA SER A 258 -8.37 -26.48 -12.81
C SER A 258 -9.84 -26.59 -13.25
N LYS A 259 -10.23 -27.75 -13.79
CA LYS A 259 -11.52 -28.13 -14.39
C LYS A 259 -11.71 -29.64 -14.31
N TYR A 260 -12.94 -30.17 -14.17
CA TYR A 260 -13.13 -31.63 -14.20
C TYR A 260 -14.31 -32.16 -15.02
N PHE A 261 -14.05 -33.30 -15.68
CA PHE A 261 -15.05 -34.38 -15.78
C PHE A 261 -14.49 -35.83 -15.93
N GLU A 262 -13.22 -36.10 -16.27
CA GLU A 262 -12.86 -37.46 -16.77
C GLU A 262 -12.06 -38.43 -15.89
N VAL A 263 -11.85 -38.21 -14.59
CA VAL A 263 -11.16 -39.22 -13.74
C VAL A 263 -12.08 -40.39 -13.33
N SER A 264 -13.18 -40.58 -14.06
CA SER A 264 -14.07 -41.73 -13.88
C SER A 264 -13.47 -43.08 -14.33
N TRP A 265 -12.25 -43.11 -14.85
CA TRP A 265 -11.55 -44.37 -15.14
C TRP A 265 -10.98 -45.08 -13.90
N VAL A 266 -11.07 -44.49 -12.70
CA VAL A 266 -10.84 -45.20 -11.44
C VAL A 266 -12.17 -45.28 -10.66
N ARG A 267 -12.94 -46.34 -10.93
CA ARG A 267 -14.07 -46.85 -10.12
C ARG A 267 -15.12 -45.80 -9.65
N GLY A 268 -16.15 -45.60 -10.48
CA GLY A 268 -17.53 -45.63 -10.00
C GLY A 268 -18.13 -44.34 -9.40
N GLN A 269 -18.95 -43.67 -10.21
CA GLN A 269 -20.14 -42.86 -9.88
C GLN A 269 -20.06 -41.67 -8.89
N LEU A 270 -18.98 -41.41 -8.15
CA LEU A 270 -18.98 -40.33 -7.13
C LEU A 270 -18.29 -39.01 -7.55
N ALA A 271 -17.52 -38.96 -8.64
CA ALA A 271 -16.57 -37.86 -8.91
C ALA A 271 -17.07 -36.70 -9.80
N ARG A 272 -18.39 -36.45 -9.92
CA ARG A 272 -18.96 -35.46 -10.87
C ARG A 272 -18.83 -33.98 -10.45
N LEU A 273 -18.17 -33.66 -9.34
CA LEU A 273 -18.35 -32.37 -8.63
C LEU A 273 -17.09 -31.50 -8.49
N GLU A 274 -15.93 -31.87 -9.04
CA GLU A 274 -14.69 -31.65 -8.29
C GLU A 274 -13.63 -30.80 -9.04
N SER A 275 -13.65 -29.47 -8.82
CA SER A 275 -12.70 -28.38 -9.24
C SER A 275 -13.22 -27.45 -10.36
N LYS A 276 -13.57 -26.21 -9.98
CA LYS A 276 -14.19 -25.16 -10.84
C LYS A 276 -13.80 -23.72 -10.48
N LEU A 277 -12.60 -23.45 -9.96
CA LEU A 277 -12.33 -22.15 -9.31
C LEU A 277 -12.04 -20.98 -10.23
N THR A 278 -11.22 -21.20 -11.25
CA THR A 278 -11.03 -20.19 -12.30
C THR A 278 -12.39 -19.85 -12.94
N GLU A 279 -13.30 -20.81 -12.96
CA GLU A 279 -14.69 -20.70 -13.41
C GLU A 279 -15.56 -19.89 -12.44
N LEU A 280 -15.38 -20.07 -11.13
CA LEU A 280 -16.07 -19.33 -10.07
C LEU A 280 -15.73 -17.85 -10.10
N GLN A 281 -14.44 -17.54 -10.19
CA GLN A 281 -13.99 -16.16 -10.30
C GLN A 281 -14.51 -15.53 -11.59
N ALA A 282 -14.44 -16.25 -12.73
CA ALA A 282 -14.98 -15.79 -14.00
C ALA A 282 -16.50 -15.51 -13.90
N LEU A 283 -17.28 -16.45 -13.39
CA LEU A 283 -18.73 -16.37 -13.29
C LEU A 283 -19.16 -15.23 -12.34
N THR A 284 -18.58 -15.15 -11.15
CA THR A 284 -18.88 -14.06 -10.20
C THR A 284 -18.52 -12.71 -10.77
N THR A 285 -17.34 -12.58 -11.38
CA THR A 285 -16.88 -11.33 -12.01
C THR A 285 -17.85 -10.89 -13.10
N LEU A 286 -18.35 -11.79 -13.94
CA LEU A 286 -19.32 -11.45 -14.98
C LEU A 286 -20.69 -11.06 -14.38
N LEU A 287 -21.23 -11.88 -13.47
CA LEU A 287 -22.54 -11.64 -12.86
C LEU A 287 -22.59 -10.31 -12.09
N ASP A 288 -21.57 -10.01 -11.30
CA ASP A 288 -21.53 -8.80 -10.46
C ASP A 288 -21.31 -7.52 -11.30
N ASN A 289 -20.84 -7.66 -12.54
CA ASN A 289 -20.52 -6.53 -13.43
C ASN A 289 -21.44 -6.44 -14.66
N GLY A 290 -22.70 -6.82 -14.48
CA GLY A 290 -23.80 -6.48 -15.39
C GLY A 290 -24.22 -7.57 -16.37
N TYR A 291 -23.64 -8.78 -16.30
CA TYR A 291 -24.17 -9.92 -17.03
C TYR A 291 -25.28 -10.60 -16.24
N SER A 292 -26.42 -10.85 -16.89
CA SER A 292 -27.51 -11.65 -16.33
C SER A 292 -27.29 -13.14 -16.60
N THR A 293 -28.02 -14.02 -15.90
CA THR A 293 -28.08 -15.45 -16.22
C THR A 293 -28.54 -15.71 -17.65
N GLY A 294 -29.42 -14.84 -18.18
CA GLY A 294 -29.84 -14.85 -19.58
C GLY A 294 -28.70 -14.54 -20.57
N ASP A 295 -27.84 -13.58 -20.23
CA ASP A 295 -26.68 -13.23 -21.08
C ASP A 295 -25.62 -14.33 -21.14
N LEU A 296 -25.45 -15.06 -20.03
CA LEU A 296 -24.43 -16.10 -19.90
C LEU A 296 -24.90 -17.49 -20.35
N GLY A 297 -26.22 -17.70 -20.38
CA GLY A 297 -26.84 -19.00 -20.65
C GLY A 297 -27.50 -19.55 -19.38
N ILE A 298 -28.84 -19.58 -19.36
CA ILE A 298 -29.61 -19.97 -18.17
C ILE A 298 -29.30 -21.40 -17.75
N GLU A 299 -29.26 -22.35 -18.69
CA GLU A 299 -28.97 -23.76 -18.36
C GLU A 299 -27.56 -23.95 -17.78
N ASP A 300 -26.58 -23.21 -18.31
CA ASP A 300 -25.19 -23.30 -17.89
C ASP A 300 -25.01 -22.69 -16.49
N THR A 301 -25.59 -21.52 -16.27
CA THR A 301 -25.55 -20.82 -14.97
C THR A 301 -26.33 -21.56 -13.89
N ASP A 302 -27.50 -22.11 -14.19
CA ASP A 302 -28.29 -22.90 -13.24
C ASP A 302 -27.56 -24.18 -12.83
N SER A 303 -27.00 -24.91 -13.80
CA SER A 303 -26.20 -26.11 -13.54
C SER A 303 -24.95 -25.83 -12.70
N LEU A 304 -24.26 -24.72 -12.97
CA LEU A 304 -23.12 -24.27 -12.16
C LEU A 304 -23.57 -23.91 -10.74
N GLY A 305 -24.66 -23.16 -10.60
CA GLY A 305 -25.21 -22.76 -9.30
C GLY A 305 -25.61 -23.94 -8.43
N GLU A 306 -26.28 -24.96 -9.00
CA GLU A 306 -26.64 -26.19 -8.28
C GLU A 306 -25.40 -26.94 -7.80
N MET A 307 -24.40 -27.08 -8.66
CA MET A 307 -23.15 -27.78 -8.34
C MET A 307 -22.42 -27.11 -7.18
N LEU A 308 -22.30 -25.79 -7.20
CA LEU A 308 -21.63 -25.02 -6.16
C LEU A 308 -22.38 -25.06 -4.84
N ARG A 309 -23.70 -24.93 -4.91
CA ARG A 309 -24.56 -25.06 -3.74
C ARG A 309 -24.40 -26.43 -3.09
N ASP A 310 -24.40 -27.50 -3.88
CA ASP A 310 -24.20 -28.85 -3.37
C ASP A 310 -22.81 -29.05 -2.76
N ALA A 311 -21.76 -28.46 -3.36
CA ALA A 311 -20.41 -28.50 -2.81
C ALA A 311 -20.33 -27.77 -1.46
N LEU A 312 -20.87 -26.55 -1.37
CA LEU A 312 -20.94 -25.79 -0.13
C LEU A 312 -21.73 -26.54 0.95
N VAL A 313 -22.91 -27.07 0.63
CA VAL A 313 -23.74 -27.79 1.61
C VAL A 313 -23.03 -29.05 2.10
N LYS A 314 -22.40 -29.83 1.22
CA LYS A 314 -21.63 -31.02 1.60
C LYS A 314 -20.39 -30.66 2.43
N GLY A 315 -19.77 -29.53 2.14
CA GLY A 315 -18.61 -29.00 2.87
C GLY A 315 -18.96 -28.32 4.20
N GLY A 316 -20.24 -28.23 4.59
CA GLY A 316 -20.64 -27.53 5.81
C GLY A 316 -20.53 -26.01 5.71
N GLY A 317 -20.68 -25.45 4.50
CA GLY A 317 -20.58 -24.02 4.20
C GLY A 317 -19.19 -23.56 3.78
N ILE A 318 -18.21 -24.47 3.66
CA ILE A 318 -16.85 -24.18 3.20
C ILE A 318 -16.44 -25.06 2.03
N VAL A 319 -15.62 -24.52 1.14
CA VAL A 319 -15.01 -25.23 0.02
C VAL A 319 -13.56 -24.76 -0.15
N GLY A 320 -12.76 -25.53 -0.88
CA GLY A 320 -11.41 -25.13 -1.28
C GLY A 320 -11.16 -25.57 -2.71
N PHE A 321 -9.87 -25.67 -3.06
CA PHE A 321 -9.45 -25.81 -4.45
C PHE A 321 -10.19 -26.91 -5.25
N ALA A 322 -10.41 -28.03 -4.58
CA ALA A 322 -11.28 -29.11 -5.00
C ALA A 322 -11.83 -29.81 -3.75
N PRO A 323 -12.88 -30.63 -3.90
CA PRO A 323 -13.35 -31.52 -2.84
C PRO A 323 -12.23 -32.36 -2.25
N SER A 324 -12.35 -32.65 -0.94
CA SER A 324 -11.34 -33.36 -0.13
C SER A 324 -10.00 -32.64 0.06
N ILE A 325 -9.80 -31.47 -0.56
CA ILE A 325 -8.72 -30.54 -0.22
C ILE A 325 -9.14 -29.68 0.98
N GLN A 326 -8.14 -29.17 1.69
CA GLN A 326 -8.33 -28.13 2.69
C GLN A 326 -9.07 -26.93 2.10
N ALA A 327 -10.20 -26.59 2.71
CA ALA A 327 -10.97 -25.38 2.38
C ALA A 327 -10.20 -24.10 2.70
N ASP A 328 -10.51 -23.03 1.98
CA ASP A 328 -10.00 -21.69 2.25
C ASP A 328 -11.06 -20.61 2.11
N ALA A 329 -10.77 -19.46 2.70
CA ALA A 329 -11.70 -18.35 2.76
C ALA A 329 -12.00 -17.73 1.39
N ASP A 330 -11.05 -17.76 0.45
CA ASP A 330 -11.18 -17.09 -0.85
C ASP A 330 -12.16 -17.87 -1.74
N ASP A 331 -11.89 -19.17 -1.90
CA ASP A 331 -12.71 -20.11 -2.66
C ASP A 331 -14.12 -20.21 -2.06
N THR A 332 -14.21 -20.26 -0.73
CA THR A 332 -15.51 -20.27 -0.03
C THR A 332 -16.27 -18.98 -0.27
N ALA A 333 -15.62 -17.81 -0.13
CA ALA A 333 -16.26 -16.53 -0.34
C ALA A 333 -16.78 -16.38 -1.77
N LYS A 334 -15.97 -16.70 -2.78
CA LYS A 334 -16.39 -16.64 -4.19
C LYS A 334 -17.52 -17.60 -4.50
N SER A 335 -17.50 -18.79 -3.92
CA SER A 335 -18.61 -19.74 -4.07
C SER A 335 -19.90 -19.22 -3.45
N LEU A 336 -19.83 -18.61 -2.25
CA LEU A 336 -20.99 -18.00 -1.59
C LEU A 336 -21.56 -16.83 -2.39
N ILE A 337 -20.70 -15.98 -2.97
CA ILE A 337 -21.12 -14.89 -3.86
C ILE A 337 -21.81 -15.46 -5.09
N ALA A 338 -21.20 -16.45 -5.75
CA ALA A 338 -21.74 -17.07 -6.97
C ALA A 338 -23.15 -17.62 -6.73
N VAL A 339 -23.33 -18.44 -5.68
CA VAL A 339 -24.65 -19.03 -5.40
C VAL A 339 -25.67 -17.98 -4.97
N SER A 340 -25.26 -16.90 -4.31
CA SER A 340 -26.16 -15.79 -3.99
C SER A 340 -26.63 -15.06 -5.25
N LEU A 341 -25.71 -14.70 -6.15
CA LEU A 341 -26.02 -14.04 -7.42
C LEU A 341 -26.86 -14.91 -8.37
N LEU A 342 -26.88 -16.23 -8.15
CA LEU A 342 -27.68 -17.21 -8.89
C LEU A 342 -28.99 -17.59 -8.16
N ASP A 343 -29.42 -16.80 -7.17
CA ASP A 343 -30.65 -17.02 -6.39
C ASP A 343 -30.70 -18.38 -5.66
N LYS A 344 -29.54 -18.91 -5.29
CA LYS A 344 -29.35 -20.18 -4.58
C LYS A 344 -28.54 -20.01 -3.28
N PRO A 345 -28.82 -19.00 -2.43
CA PRO A 345 -27.94 -18.61 -1.32
C PRO A 345 -27.69 -19.75 -0.32
N VAL A 346 -26.47 -19.79 0.19
CA VAL A 346 -26.04 -20.68 1.29
C VAL A 346 -25.56 -19.79 2.44
N SER A 347 -25.82 -20.20 3.68
CA SER A 347 -25.38 -19.45 4.86
C SER A 347 -23.86 -19.31 4.92
N ALA A 348 -23.38 -18.11 5.25
CA ALA A 348 -21.96 -17.83 5.45
C ALA A 348 -21.41 -18.32 6.80
N GLN A 349 -22.22 -18.98 7.64
CA GLN A 349 -21.79 -19.41 8.98
C GLN A 349 -20.59 -20.36 8.94
N GLY A 350 -20.53 -21.28 7.97
CA GLY A 350 -19.38 -22.18 7.81
C GLY A 350 -18.07 -21.43 7.54
N LEU A 351 -18.11 -20.41 6.67
CA LEU A 351 -16.97 -19.52 6.43
C LEU A 351 -16.53 -18.82 7.71
N ILE A 352 -17.48 -18.29 8.47
CA ILE A 352 -17.21 -17.57 9.73
C ILE A 352 -16.54 -18.51 10.74
N ASP A 353 -17.15 -19.66 11.01
CA ASP A 353 -16.67 -20.64 11.99
C ASP A 353 -15.25 -21.15 11.67
N ALA A 354 -14.93 -21.30 10.38
CA ALA A 354 -13.64 -21.80 9.94
C ALA A 354 -12.54 -20.71 9.93
N PHE A 355 -12.85 -19.51 9.45
CA PHE A 355 -11.81 -18.55 9.05
C PHE A 355 -11.77 -17.26 9.89
N GLU A 356 -12.76 -16.99 10.73
CA GLU A 356 -12.78 -15.78 11.56
C GLU A 356 -11.62 -15.75 12.58
N GLY A 357 -10.82 -14.69 12.52
CA GLY A 357 -9.79 -14.38 13.51
C GLY A 357 -10.20 -13.21 14.42
N PRO A 358 -9.31 -12.84 15.37
CA PRO A 358 -9.58 -11.73 16.28
C PRO A 358 -9.78 -10.39 15.56
N MET A 359 -8.97 -10.12 14.53
CA MET A 359 -8.94 -8.83 13.83
C MET A 359 -9.27 -8.92 12.33
N HIS A 360 -9.24 -10.11 11.73
CA HIS A 360 -9.40 -10.34 10.29
C HIS A 360 -9.79 -11.80 10.03
N PHE A 361 -10.15 -12.14 8.79
CA PHE A 361 -10.35 -13.51 8.34
C PHE A 361 -9.06 -14.08 7.76
N ARG A 362 -8.78 -15.34 8.11
CA ARG A 362 -7.60 -16.06 7.63
C ARG A 362 -7.89 -16.73 6.30
N THR A 363 -6.95 -16.75 5.37
CA THR A 363 -7.08 -17.51 4.12
C THR A 363 -7.04 -19.02 4.42
N TYR A 364 -5.96 -19.45 5.09
CA TYR A 364 -5.75 -20.82 5.56
C TYR A 364 -5.42 -20.83 7.06
N HIS A 365 -5.70 -21.95 7.72
CA HIS A 365 -5.21 -22.16 9.08
C HIS A 365 -3.67 -22.17 9.12
N GLY A 366 -3.09 -21.35 10.01
CA GLY A 366 -1.65 -21.28 10.21
C GLY A 366 -0.88 -20.44 9.18
N GLU A 367 -1.57 -19.60 8.39
CA GLU A 367 -0.89 -18.68 7.48
C GLU A 367 0.00 -17.67 8.22
N ARG A 368 1.06 -17.20 7.54
CA ARG A 368 2.03 -16.25 8.10
C ARG A 368 1.50 -14.82 8.11
N ASP A 369 0.99 -14.39 6.96
CA ASP A 369 0.53 -13.03 6.69
C ASP A 369 -0.91 -13.08 6.19
N PRO A 370 -1.81 -12.19 6.68
CA PRO A 370 -3.19 -12.13 6.21
C PRO A 370 -3.25 -11.65 4.76
N SER A 371 -4.24 -12.14 4.01
CA SER A 371 -4.51 -11.66 2.64
C SER A 371 -5.54 -10.54 2.65
N PHE A 372 -5.19 -9.43 1.99
CA PHE A 372 -6.07 -8.30 1.75
C PHE A 372 -7.19 -8.65 0.77
N THR A 373 -6.88 -9.39 -0.30
CA THR A 373 -7.85 -9.82 -1.32
C THR A 373 -8.82 -10.86 -0.76
N ALA A 374 -8.35 -11.82 0.03
CA ALA A 374 -9.21 -12.81 0.68
C ALA A 374 -10.20 -12.12 1.64
N ASN A 375 -9.75 -11.14 2.43
CA ASN A 375 -10.66 -10.37 3.30
C ASN A 375 -11.65 -9.50 2.51
N SER A 376 -11.24 -8.99 1.34
CA SER A 376 -12.15 -8.28 0.42
C SER A 376 -13.24 -9.21 -0.10
N ASN A 377 -12.88 -10.42 -0.51
CA ASN A 377 -13.82 -11.44 -0.96
C ASN A 377 -14.74 -11.92 0.17
N VAL A 378 -14.21 -12.15 1.37
CA VAL A 378 -15.03 -12.46 2.57
C VAL A 378 -16.03 -11.34 2.85
N LEU A 379 -15.59 -10.08 2.86
CA LEU A 379 -16.49 -8.94 3.06
C LEU A 379 -17.61 -8.94 2.01
N LEU A 380 -17.26 -9.15 0.74
CA LEU A 380 -18.22 -9.20 -0.36
C LEU A 380 -19.20 -10.38 -0.23
N ALA A 381 -18.75 -11.55 0.22
CA ALA A 381 -19.60 -12.71 0.48
C ALA A 381 -20.59 -12.44 1.63
N LEU A 382 -20.13 -11.85 2.73
CA LEU A 382 -20.98 -11.47 3.85
C LEU A 382 -21.99 -10.38 3.48
N LEU A 383 -21.66 -9.50 2.52
CA LEU A 383 -22.59 -8.48 2.02
C LEU A 383 -23.63 -9.03 1.04
N ASN A 384 -23.36 -10.17 0.41
CA ASN A 384 -24.30 -10.84 -0.50
C ASN A 384 -25.16 -11.91 0.19
N THR A 385 -24.97 -12.20 1.48
CA THR A 385 -25.86 -13.12 2.19
C THR A 385 -27.24 -12.47 2.45
N PRO A 386 -28.36 -13.21 2.31
CA PRO A 386 -29.70 -12.66 2.59
C PRO A 386 -29.88 -12.09 4.00
N ASP A 387 -29.07 -12.54 4.96
CA ASP A 387 -29.08 -12.16 6.35
C ASP A 387 -27.90 -11.26 6.76
N ALA A 388 -27.37 -10.42 5.85
CA ALA A 388 -26.20 -9.56 6.12
C ALA A 388 -26.26 -8.77 7.45
N ALA A 389 -27.46 -8.41 7.91
CA ALA A 389 -27.67 -7.74 9.19
C ALA A 389 -27.24 -8.59 10.42
N THR A 390 -27.40 -9.93 10.37
CA THR A 390 -27.05 -10.84 11.48
C THR A 390 -25.52 -10.97 11.64
N VAL A 391 -24.79 -10.87 10.53
CA VAL A 391 -23.33 -10.94 10.45
C VAL A 391 -22.66 -9.56 10.40
N SER A 392 -23.37 -8.50 10.80
CA SER A 392 -22.83 -7.13 10.81
C SER A 392 -21.51 -6.98 11.59
N PRO A 393 -21.28 -7.64 12.75
CA PRO A 393 -19.98 -7.55 13.43
C PRO A 393 -18.82 -8.08 12.58
N GLN A 394 -19.06 -9.14 11.82
CA GLN A 394 -18.08 -9.73 10.89
C GLN A 394 -17.83 -8.82 9.68
N ILE A 395 -18.88 -8.20 9.15
CA ILE A 395 -18.78 -7.19 8.07
C ILE A 395 -17.92 -6.01 8.54
N GLU A 396 -18.19 -5.46 9.73
CA GLU A 396 -17.41 -4.36 10.29
C GLU A 396 -15.95 -4.77 10.53
N LYS A 397 -15.70 -5.99 11.04
CA LYS A 397 -14.35 -6.52 11.23
C LYS A 397 -13.56 -6.59 9.92
N ALA A 398 -14.13 -7.19 8.88
CA ALA A 398 -13.46 -7.31 7.59
C ALA A 398 -13.20 -5.92 6.96
N ALA A 399 -14.20 -5.03 7.00
CA ALA A 399 -14.04 -3.67 6.50
C ALA A 399 -13.00 -2.86 7.29
N ALA A 400 -12.95 -3.02 8.63
CA ALA A 400 -11.99 -2.35 9.48
C ALA A 400 -10.56 -2.82 9.18
N PHE A 401 -10.36 -4.13 9.01
CA PHE A 401 -9.08 -4.68 8.57
C PHE A 401 -8.61 -4.08 7.24
N LEU A 402 -9.47 -4.06 6.22
CA LEU A 402 -9.13 -3.46 4.92
C LEU A 402 -8.77 -1.98 5.06
N CYS A 403 -9.53 -1.23 5.87
CA CYS A 403 -9.21 0.17 6.15
C CYS A 403 -7.88 0.34 6.90
N ASP A 404 -7.55 -0.52 7.86
CA ASP A 404 -6.32 -0.43 8.63
C ASP A 404 -5.09 -0.74 7.77
N VAL A 405 -5.17 -1.77 6.92
CA VAL A 405 -4.12 -2.09 5.96
C VAL A 405 -3.95 -0.96 4.95
N TRP A 406 -5.03 -0.47 4.34
CA TRP A 406 -4.97 0.65 3.39
C TRP A 406 -4.36 1.91 4.01
N TRP A 407 -4.72 2.22 5.27
CA TRP A 407 -4.24 3.43 5.96
C TRP A 407 -2.77 3.40 6.32
N THR A 408 -2.20 2.21 6.44
CA THR A 408 -0.79 2.01 6.82
C THR A 408 0.08 1.62 5.63
N ALA A 409 -0.52 1.31 4.48
CA ALA A 409 0.20 1.02 3.24
C ALA A 409 1.01 2.23 2.78
N ASP A 410 2.25 1.96 2.34
CA ASP A 410 3.12 2.96 1.72
C ASP A 410 3.05 2.83 0.20
N SER A 411 2.50 3.85 -0.46
CA SER A 411 2.20 3.85 -1.90
C SER A 411 1.06 2.90 -2.30
N GLU A 412 1.39 1.76 -2.89
CA GLU A 412 0.43 0.83 -3.48
C GLU A 412 0.09 -0.29 -2.50
N ILE A 413 -1.13 -0.81 -2.62
CA ILE A 413 -1.53 -2.00 -1.87
C ILE A 413 -1.23 -3.24 -2.72
N GLY A 414 -0.58 -4.24 -2.13
CA GLY A 414 -0.29 -5.52 -2.77
C GLY A 414 -0.97 -6.69 -2.05
N ASP A 415 -0.97 -7.87 -2.68
CA ASP A 415 -1.36 -9.13 -2.07
C ASP A 415 -0.42 -10.25 -2.51
N LYS A 416 -0.31 -11.32 -1.72
CA LYS A 416 0.57 -12.47 -2.01
C LYS A 416 0.07 -13.35 -3.16
N TRP A 417 -1.18 -13.16 -3.60
CA TRP A 417 -1.81 -13.97 -4.65
C TRP A 417 -1.76 -13.33 -6.05
N ASN A 418 -1.50 -12.02 -6.15
CA ASN A 418 -1.48 -11.30 -7.43
C ASN A 418 -0.46 -10.16 -7.38
N LEU A 419 0.37 -10.04 -8.42
CA LEU A 419 1.42 -9.03 -8.51
C LEU A 419 0.89 -7.62 -8.79
N SER A 420 -0.31 -7.51 -9.36
CA SER A 420 -0.89 -6.22 -9.72
C SER A 420 -1.36 -5.47 -8.47
N PRO A 421 -1.01 -4.19 -8.29
CA PRO A 421 -1.59 -3.34 -7.23
C PRO A 421 -3.05 -2.94 -7.53
N TYR A 422 -3.49 -3.10 -8.77
CA TYR A 422 -4.86 -2.79 -9.19
C TYR A 422 -5.86 -3.87 -8.77
N TYR A 423 -5.43 -5.12 -8.67
CA TYR A 423 -6.27 -6.24 -8.24
C TYR A 423 -6.84 -6.06 -6.81
N PRO A 424 -6.02 -5.86 -5.75
CA PRO A 424 -6.54 -5.58 -4.41
C PRO A 424 -7.38 -4.30 -4.36
N SER A 425 -7.00 -3.27 -5.11
CA SER A 425 -7.77 -2.02 -5.19
C SER A 425 -9.16 -2.23 -5.81
N MET A 426 -9.27 -3.06 -6.85
CA MET A 426 -10.54 -3.46 -7.45
C MET A 426 -11.42 -4.20 -6.46
N LEU A 427 -10.91 -5.25 -5.80
CA LEU A 427 -11.72 -6.02 -4.85
C LEU A 427 -12.17 -5.20 -3.64
N MET A 428 -11.30 -4.32 -3.12
CA MET A 428 -11.70 -3.39 -2.07
C MET A 428 -12.79 -2.45 -2.58
N ALA A 429 -12.67 -1.93 -3.81
CA ALA A 429 -13.67 -1.04 -4.38
C ALA A 429 -15.03 -1.71 -4.58
N GLU A 430 -15.04 -2.95 -5.07
CA GLU A 430 -16.23 -3.80 -5.22
C GLU A 430 -16.89 -4.05 -3.86
N ALA A 431 -16.11 -4.51 -2.87
CA ALA A 431 -16.61 -4.78 -1.52
C ALA A 431 -17.11 -3.50 -0.81
N PHE A 432 -16.40 -2.38 -0.93
CA PHE A 432 -16.82 -1.11 -0.32
C PHE A 432 -17.99 -0.47 -1.06
N GLY A 433 -18.06 -0.59 -2.38
CA GLY A 433 -19.24 -0.20 -3.16
C GLY A 433 -20.47 -0.95 -2.65
N LYS A 434 -20.39 -2.29 -2.55
CA LYS A 434 -21.48 -3.10 -2.02
C LYS A 434 -21.81 -2.75 -0.56
N LEU A 435 -20.80 -2.51 0.28
CA LEU A 435 -20.99 -2.10 1.68
C LEU A 435 -21.79 -0.80 1.77
N LEU A 436 -21.45 0.20 0.95
CA LEU A 436 -22.16 1.47 0.91
C LEU A 436 -23.62 1.29 0.47
N GLN A 437 -23.88 0.43 -0.51
CA GLN A 437 -25.23 0.10 -0.94
C GLN A 437 -26.06 -0.54 0.20
N VAL A 438 -25.58 -1.65 0.76
CA VAL A 438 -26.30 -2.40 1.81
C VAL A 438 -26.48 -1.56 3.09
N TRP A 439 -25.49 -0.74 3.44
CA TRP A 439 -25.59 0.20 4.55
C TRP A 439 -26.66 1.27 4.29
N SER A 440 -26.70 1.80 3.06
CA SER A 440 -27.66 2.85 2.66
C SER A 440 -29.11 2.37 2.63
N ASP A 441 -29.33 1.10 2.30
CA ASP A 441 -30.64 0.44 2.34
C ASP A 441 -31.12 0.15 3.77
N GLY A 442 -30.28 0.45 4.78
CA GLY A 442 -30.61 0.30 6.20
C GLY A 442 -30.34 -1.10 6.75
N GLY A 443 -29.60 -1.94 6.02
CA GLY A 443 -29.28 -3.32 6.41
C GLY A 443 -28.24 -3.45 7.52
N LEU A 444 -27.42 -2.41 7.77
CA LEU A 444 -26.23 -2.48 8.65
C LEU A 444 -26.21 -1.37 9.71
N LYS A 445 -27.31 -1.22 10.47
CA LYS A 445 -27.49 -0.12 11.44
C LYS A 445 -26.45 -0.09 12.58
N SER A 446 -25.84 -1.23 12.90
CA SER A 446 -24.75 -1.34 13.90
C SER A 446 -23.46 -0.66 13.43
N ILE A 447 -23.21 -0.59 12.12
CA ILE A 447 -22.02 0.07 11.57
C ILE A 447 -22.24 1.57 11.58
N SER A 448 -21.38 2.27 12.34
CA SER A 448 -21.52 3.71 12.55
C SER A 448 -21.35 4.50 11.24
N SER A 449 -22.14 5.58 11.10
CA SER A 449 -21.96 6.54 10.01
C SER A 449 -20.58 7.21 10.03
N GLN A 450 -19.96 7.30 11.21
CA GLN A 450 -18.60 7.77 11.37
C GLN A 450 -17.59 6.84 10.70
N PHE A 451 -17.70 5.52 10.91
CA PHE A 451 -16.81 4.55 10.26
C PHE A 451 -16.96 4.57 8.73
N ILE A 452 -18.20 4.63 8.23
CA ILE A 452 -18.48 4.75 6.79
C ILE A 452 -17.84 6.03 6.22
N ARG A 453 -18.03 7.17 6.87
CA ARG A 453 -17.54 8.47 6.39
C ARG A 453 -16.01 8.58 6.48
N ASP A 454 -15.43 8.27 7.64
CA ASP A 454 -14.05 8.62 7.97
C ASP A 454 -13.05 7.53 7.57
N ARG A 455 -13.49 6.28 7.37
CA ARG A 455 -12.61 5.16 6.99
C ARG A 455 -12.95 4.64 5.59
N VAL A 456 -14.12 4.01 5.42
CA VAL A 456 -14.52 3.33 4.18
C VAL A 456 -14.49 4.29 2.98
N SER A 457 -15.12 5.45 3.12
CA SER A 457 -15.25 6.42 2.03
C SER A 457 -13.93 7.09 1.67
N VAL A 458 -13.03 7.29 2.66
CA VAL A 458 -11.68 7.81 2.41
C VAL A 458 -10.87 6.80 1.61
N CYS A 459 -10.85 5.52 2.02
CA CYS A 459 -10.13 4.46 1.31
C CYS A 459 -10.63 4.31 -0.13
N LEU A 460 -11.95 4.27 -0.32
CA LEU A 460 -12.57 4.14 -1.64
C LEU A 460 -12.29 5.36 -2.54
N TYR A 461 -12.35 6.57 -1.98
CA TYR A 461 -12.02 7.78 -2.72
C TYR A 461 -10.53 7.83 -3.11
N GLN A 462 -9.63 7.44 -2.20
CA GLN A 462 -8.21 7.35 -2.50
C GLN A 462 -7.93 6.30 -3.58
N ALA A 463 -8.55 5.12 -3.53
CA ALA A 463 -8.43 4.12 -4.57
C ALA A 463 -8.85 4.67 -5.95
N LEU A 464 -9.98 5.37 -6.03
CA LEU A 464 -10.41 6.03 -7.26
C LEU A 464 -9.39 7.05 -7.76
N VAL A 465 -8.97 8.00 -6.91
CA VAL A 465 -8.09 9.08 -7.32
C VAL A 465 -6.73 8.55 -7.74
N ARG A 466 -6.16 7.59 -6.99
CA ARG A 466 -4.90 6.92 -7.34
C ARG A 466 -5.01 6.24 -8.71
N THR A 467 -6.08 5.46 -8.94
CA THR A 467 -6.33 4.83 -10.25
C THR A 467 -6.45 5.87 -11.38
N LEU A 468 -7.17 6.98 -11.18
CA LEU A 468 -7.25 8.03 -12.20
C LEU A 468 -5.89 8.69 -12.49
N GLN A 469 -5.02 8.81 -11.47
CA GLN A 469 -3.72 9.46 -11.60
C GLN A 469 -2.65 8.58 -12.26
N THR A 470 -2.82 7.26 -12.26
CA THR A 470 -1.86 6.29 -12.81
C THR A 470 -2.23 5.75 -14.20
N GLN A 471 -3.26 6.29 -14.85
CA GLN A 471 -3.61 5.91 -16.22
C GLN A 471 -2.53 6.35 -17.21
N ASN A 472 -2.07 5.43 -18.06
CA ASN A 472 -1.11 5.71 -19.13
C ASN A 472 -1.74 6.55 -20.25
N GLU A 473 -0.90 7.18 -21.08
CA GLU A 473 -1.33 8.04 -22.18
C GLU A 473 -2.22 7.33 -23.22
N ASN A 474 -1.97 6.04 -23.46
CA ASN A 474 -2.76 5.21 -24.38
C ASN A 474 -4.10 4.73 -23.77
N GLY A 475 -4.38 5.05 -22.50
CA GLY A 475 -5.58 4.67 -21.78
C GLY A 475 -5.47 3.40 -20.93
N SER A 476 -4.37 2.66 -21.00
CA SER A 476 -4.16 1.45 -20.21
C SER A 476 -3.68 1.75 -18.79
N TRP A 477 -3.69 0.74 -17.92
CA TRP A 477 -3.00 0.75 -16.62
C TRP A 477 -1.88 -0.27 -16.59
N GLY A 478 -1.05 -0.17 -15.54
CA GLY A 478 0.13 -1.01 -15.35
C GLY A 478 1.09 -0.93 -16.54
N SER A 479 1.75 -2.04 -16.87
CA SER A 479 2.68 -2.15 -18.01
C SER A 479 1.95 -2.36 -19.34
N HIS A 480 0.91 -1.56 -19.58
CA HIS A 480 -0.03 -1.74 -20.70
C HIS A 480 -0.74 -3.09 -20.70
N SER A 481 -1.07 -3.59 -19.50
CA SER A 481 -1.75 -4.87 -19.32
C SER A 481 -3.26 -4.76 -19.55
N HIS A 482 -3.85 -5.75 -20.22
CA HIS A 482 -5.30 -5.83 -20.42
C HIS A 482 -6.00 -6.14 -19.11
N GLU A 483 -5.49 -7.12 -18.36
CA GLU A 483 -6.07 -7.54 -17.10
C GLU A 483 -5.98 -6.44 -16.03
N GLU A 484 -4.85 -5.74 -15.94
CA GLU A 484 -4.73 -4.58 -15.02
C GLU A 484 -5.60 -3.40 -15.45
N THR A 485 -5.73 -3.16 -16.76
CA THR A 485 -6.67 -2.14 -17.29
C THR A 485 -8.11 -2.49 -16.94
N ALA A 486 -8.46 -3.77 -16.99
CA ALA A 486 -9.78 -4.23 -16.58
C ALA A 486 -10.01 -4.00 -15.07
N TYR A 487 -9.05 -4.36 -14.22
CA TYR A 487 -9.11 -4.09 -12.78
C TYR A 487 -9.33 -2.61 -12.50
N ALA A 488 -8.57 -1.72 -13.15
CA ALA A 488 -8.67 -0.29 -12.96
C ALA A 488 -10.05 0.28 -13.37
N ILE A 489 -10.61 -0.18 -14.49
CA ILE A 489 -11.96 0.22 -14.92
C ILE A 489 -13.01 -0.22 -13.88
N LEU A 490 -12.89 -1.43 -13.36
CA LEU A 490 -13.79 -1.96 -12.34
C LEU A 490 -13.64 -1.19 -11.01
N THR A 491 -12.41 -0.86 -10.59
CA THR A 491 -12.16 0.03 -9.45
C THR A 491 -12.90 1.37 -9.61
N ILE A 492 -12.78 2.00 -10.78
CA ILE A 492 -13.43 3.28 -11.07
C ILE A 492 -14.96 3.13 -11.01
N ALA A 493 -15.51 2.09 -11.63
CA ALA A 493 -16.95 1.87 -11.69
C ALA A 493 -17.56 1.68 -10.29
N HIS A 494 -16.97 0.81 -9.47
CA HIS A 494 -17.46 0.55 -8.12
C HIS A 494 -17.29 1.74 -7.16
N ALA A 495 -16.25 2.56 -7.37
CA ALA A 495 -16.06 3.79 -6.60
C ALA A 495 -17.07 4.91 -6.94
N CYS A 496 -17.80 4.83 -8.06
CA CYS A 496 -18.77 5.86 -8.47
C CYS A 496 -19.96 6.01 -7.51
N GLN A 497 -20.17 5.07 -6.58
CA GLN A 497 -21.21 5.15 -5.55
C GLN A 497 -20.98 6.30 -4.55
N LEU A 498 -19.77 6.86 -4.50
CA LEU A 498 -19.47 7.99 -3.62
C LEU A 498 -20.00 9.33 -4.20
N PRO A 499 -20.84 10.08 -3.47
CA PRO A 499 -21.38 11.36 -3.94
C PRO A 499 -20.32 12.38 -4.36
N VAL A 500 -19.16 12.36 -3.70
CA VAL A 500 -18.03 13.28 -3.97
C VAL A 500 -17.39 13.07 -5.35
N VAL A 501 -17.57 11.89 -5.96
CA VAL A 501 -17.05 11.54 -7.30
C VAL A 501 -17.68 12.42 -8.39
N ASN A 502 -18.87 12.97 -8.13
CA ASN A 502 -19.52 13.94 -9.02
C ASN A 502 -18.66 15.12 -9.42
N GLN A 503 -17.69 15.51 -8.58
CA GLN A 503 -16.79 16.63 -8.86
C GLN A 503 -15.70 16.26 -9.89
N LEU A 504 -15.46 14.96 -10.07
CA LEU A 504 -14.51 14.37 -11.01
C LEU A 504 -15.20 13.60 -12.15
N TRP A 505 -16.52 13.74 -12.31
CA TRP A 505 -17.32 12.92 -13.22
C TRP A 505 -16.80 12.92 -14.66
N THR A 506 -16.40 14.07 -15.20
CA THR A 506 -15.83 14.15 -16.55
C THR A 506 -14.52 13.35 -16.67
N ASN A 507 -13.68 13.37 -15.64
CA ASN A 507 -12.44 12.61 -15.61
C ASN A 507 -12.70 11.10 -15.51
N VAL A 508 -13.66 10.70 -14.68
CA VAL A 508 -14.15 9.32 -14.59
C VAL A 508 -14.61 8.82 -15.96
N GLN A 509 -15.49 9.57 -16.63
CA GLN A 509 -16.00 9.20 -17.95
C GLN A 509 -14.88 9.06 -18.99
N LEU A 510 -13.94 10.01 -19.02
CA LEU A 510 -12.81 9.98 -19.94
C LEU A 510 -11.88 8.81 -19.66
N ALA A 511 -11.56 8.54 -18.39
CA ALA A 511 -10.67 7.45 -18.00
C ALA A 511 -11.25 6.09 -18.38
N VAL A 512 -12.52 5.83 -18.05
CA VAL A 512 -13.21 4.59 -18.44
C VAL A 512 -13.32 4.47 -19.96
N SER A 513 -13.65 5.56 -20.66
CA SER A 513 -13.72 5.54 -22.13
C SER A 513 -12.38 5.21 -22.79
N ARG A 514 -11.27 5.74 -22.26
CA ARG A 514 -9.93 5.46 -22.79
C ARG A 514 -9.51 4.01 -22.48
N GLY A 515 -9.77 3.54 -21.26
CA GLY A 515 -9.51 2.15 -20.87
C GLY A 515 -10.28 1.15 -21.73
N ARG A 516 -11.58 1.36 -21.93
CA ARG A 516 -12.40 0.50 -22.80
C ARG A 516 -11.90 0.51 -24.25
N LYS A 517 -11.52 1.68 -24.77
CA LYS A 517 -10.96 1.78 -26.12
C LYS A 517 -9.65 1.00 -26.24
N PHE A 518 -8.79 1.02 -25.22
CA PHE A 518 -7.58 0.20 -25.18
C PHE A 518 -7.92 -1.30 -25.23
N LEU A 519 -8.83 -1.76 -24.36
CA LEU A 519 -9.26 -3.17 -24.32
C LEU A 519 -9.90 -3.67 -25.62
N GLN A 520 -10.58 -2.80 -26.37
CA GLN A 520 -11.22 -3.15 -27.64
C GLN A 520 -10.24 -3.22 -28.82
N ASN A 521 -9.20 -2.39 -28.84
CA ASN A 521 -8.29 -2.26 -29.99
C ASN A 521 -7.18 -3.30 -30.01
N SER A 522 -6.91 -3.92 -28.87
CA SER A 522 -5.84 -4.88 -28.69
C SER A 522 -6.48 -6.24 -28.41
N ALA A 523 -6.34 -7.19 -29.34
CA ALA A 523 -6.72 -8.56 -29.06
C ALA A 523 -5.79 -9.07 -27.95
N GLY A 524 -6.31 -9.17 -26.72
CA GLY A 524 -5.61 -9.68 -25.54
C GLY A 524 -5.35 -11.19 -25.65
N ASP A 525 -4.68 -11.63 -26.72
CA ASP A 525 -4.49 -13.05 -27.03
C ASP A 525 -3.50 -13.73 -26.06
N LYS A 526 -2.69 -12.93 -25.35
CA LYS A 526 -1.75 -13.41 -24.33
C LYS A 526 -2.15 -12.87 -22.96
N ALA A 527 -2.51 -13.78 -22.06
CA ALA A 527 -2.72 -13.46 -20.66
C ALA A 527 -1.40 -13.15 -19.96
N GLU A 528 -1.41 -12.13 -19.10
CA GLU A 528 -0.26 -11.70 -18.34
C GLU A 528 -0.01 -12.61 -17.11
N TYR A 529 1.26 -12.77 -16.72
CA TYR A 529 1.69 -13.58 -15.56
C TYR A 529 1.51 -12.79 -14.26
N LEU A 530 0.26 -12.53 -13.88
CA LEU A 530 -0.07 -11.73 -12.70
C LEU A 530 -0.32 -12.58 -11.45
N TRP A 531 -0.68 -13.85 -11.61
CA TRP A 531 -1.12 -14.70 -10.51
C TRP A 531 0.07 -15.44 -9.90
N VAL A 532 0.12 -15.51 -8.57
CA VAL A 532 1.27 -16.04 -7.82
C VAL A 532 0.93 -17.40 -7.21
N GLU A 533 1.80 -18.38 -7.45
CA GLU A 533 1.81 -19.69 -6.78
C GLU A 533 3.25 -20.00 -6.29
N LYS A 534 3.84 -21.16 -6.60
CA LYS A 534 5.28 -21.42 -6.45
C LYS A 534 6.06 -20.56 -7.44
N VAL A 535 5.54 -20.49 -8.66
CA VAL A 535 5.93 -19.55 -9.70
C VAL A 535 4.71 -18.79 -10.18
N THR A 536 4.92 -17.64 -10.81
CA THR A 536 3.79 -16.93 -11.43
C THR A 536 3.18 -17.72 -12.59
N TYR A 537 1.88 -17.56 -12.77
CA TYR A 537 1.14 -18.13 -13.89
C TYR A 537 0.19 -17.10 -14.49
N SER A 538 -0.19 -17.34 -15.74
CA SER A 538 -1.24 -16.59 -16.43
C SER A 538 -2.49 -17.46 -16.57
N SER A 539 -3.65 -16.80 -16.65
CA SER A 539 -4.93 -17.46 -16.91
C SER A 539 -5.73 -16.69 -17.95
N ILE A 540 -5.84 -17.27 -19.15
CA ILE A 540 -6.60 -16.68 -20.25
C ILE A 540 -8.08 -16.53 -19.91
N LEU A 541 -8.62 -17.44 -19.09
CA LEU A 541 -10.00 -17.40 -18.65
C LEU A 541 -10.26 -16.20 -17.73
N LEU A 542 -9.38 -15.97 -16.74
CA LEU A 542 -9.51 -14.85 -15.82
C LEU A 542 -9.35 -13.52 -16.55
N SER A 543 -8.27 -13.40 -17.33
CA SER A 543 -8.00 -12.20 -18.13
C SER A 543 -9.21 -11.83 -19.00
N LYS A 544 -9.76 -12.79 -19.77
CA LYS A 544 -10.97 -12.55 -20.58
C LYS A 544 -12.19 -12.18 -19.75
N SER A 545 -12.39 -12.81 -18.60
CA SER A 545 -13.54 -12.53 -17.73
C SER A 545 -13.50 -11.09 -17.20
N TYR A 546 -12.34 -10.65 -16.71
CA TYR A 546 -12.16 -9.27 -16.26
C TYR A 546 -12.32 -8.27 -17.39
N VAL A 547 -11.74 -8.55 -18.57
CA VAL A 547 -11.89 -7.68 -19.75
C VAL A 547 -13.36 -7.55 -20.16
N LEU A 548 -14.10 -8.66 -20.26
CA LEU A 548 -15.52 -8.65 -20.59
C LEU A 548 -16.37 -7.93 -19.54
N ALA A 549 -16.04 -8.09 -18.25
CA ALA A 549 -16.66 -7.36 -17.16
C ALA A 549 -16.39 -5.85 -17.25
N ALA A 550 -15.13 -5.44 -17.46
CA ALA A 550 -14.76 -4.02 -17.60
C ALA A 550 -15.40 -3.35 -18.83
N LEU A 551 -15.58 -4.11 -19.92
CA LEU A 551 -16.28 -3.64 -21.12
C LEU A 551 -17.78 -3.43 -20.89
N LYS A 552 -18.42 -4.24 -20.03
CA LYS A 552 -19.87 -4.18 -19.78
C LYS A 552 -20.30 -3.37 -18.55
N VAL A 553 -19.46 -3.31 -17.50
CA VAL A 553 -19.82 -2.76 -16.18
C VAL A 553 -20.52 -1.41 -16.29
N SER A 554 -21.65 -1.24 -15.61
CA SER A 554 -22.31 0.07 -15.56
C SER A 554 -21.62 0.96 -14.53
N PHE A 555 -21.51 2.24 -14.86
CA PHE A 555 -21.11 3.26 -13.90
C PHE A 555 -22.00 4.48 -14.16
N GLU A 556 -22.80 4.83 -13.17
CA GLU A 556 -23.77 5.90 -13.27
C GLU A 556 -23.42 7.04 -12.33
N ARG A 557 -23.90 8.22 -12.67
CA ARG A 557 -23.81 9.40 -11.82
C ARG A 557 -24.93 9.38 -10.76
N SER A 558 -25.01 8.28 -10.02
CA SER A 558 -26.08 8.01 -9.06
C SER A 558 -25.49 7.44 -7.77
N TYR A 559 -26.10 7.80 -6.64
CA TYR A 559 -25.71 7.35 -5.31
C TYR A 559 -26.91 7.44 -4.35
N PRO A 560 -26.95 6.60 -3.30
CA PRO A 560 -27.98 6.71 -2.27
C PRO A 560 -28.00 8.09 -1.60
N ALA A 561 -29.19 8.68 -1.45
CA ALA A 561 -29.35 10.03 -0.92
C ALA A 561 -28.80 10.19 0.51
N CYS A 562 -28.85 9.14 1.33
CA CYS A 562 -28.31 9.16 2.68
C CYS A 562 -26.78 9.36 2.73
N LEU A 563 -26.04 8.87 1.72
CA LEU A 563 -24.59 9.10 1.62
C LEU A 563 -24.26 10.56 1.38
N ALA A 564 -25.10 11.30 0.63
CA ALA A 564 -24.89 12.73 0.39
C ALA A 564 -24.85 13.53 1.71
N ASN A 565 -25.62 13.11 2.71
CA ASN A 565 -25.67 13.76 4.02
C ASN A 565 -24.41 13.49 4.87
N LEU A 566 -23.59 12.48 4.52
CA LEU A 566 -22.33 12.21 5.23
C LEU A 566 -21.22 13.18 4.83
N PHE A 567 -21.28 13.75 3.62
CA PHE A 567 -20.19 14.55 3.04
C PHE A 567 -20.61 16.02 2.88
N ILE A 568 -20.13 16.88 3.75
CA ILE A 568 -20.30 18.33 3.62
C ILE A 568 -19.15 18.89 2.78
N VAL A 569 -19.24 18.74 1.45
CA VAL A 569 -18.22 19.24 0.52
C VAL A 569 -18.83 20.27 -0.43
N SER A 570 -18.52 21.55 -0.20
CA SER A 570 -19.02 22.64 -1.05
C SER A 570 -18.29 22.67 -2.39
N LYS A 571 -19.01 22.35 -3.48
CA LYS A 571 -18.49 22.47 -4.85
C LYS A 571 -17.94 23.86 -5.15
N LYS A 572 -18.61 24.92 -4.66
CA LYS A 572 -18.17 26.30 -4.83
C LYS A 572 -16.80 26.52 -4.19
N ARG A 573 -16.64 26.10 -2.92
CA ARG A 573 -15.36 26.23 -2.21
C ARG A 573 -14.26 25.40 -2.85
N VAL A 574 -14.55 24.17 -3.28
CA VAL A 574 -13.57 23.34 -3.99
C VAL A 574 -13.07 24.04 -5.25
N ILE A 575 -13.94 24.68 -6.03
CA ILE A 575 -13.54 25.43 -7.23
C ILE A 575 -12.68 26.65 -6.86
N GLU A 576 -13.05 27.40 -5.82
CA GLU A 576 -12.31 28.57 -5.35
C GLU A 576 -10.91 28.18 -4.86
N PHE A 577 -10.81 27.17 -3.99
CA PHE A 577 -9.53 26.64 -3.53
C PHE A 577 -8.71 26.06 -4.67
N ALA A 578 -9.31 25.32 -5.60
CA ALA A 578 -8.57 24.76 -6.73
C ALA A 578 -8.00 25.86 -7.64
N ARG A 579 -8.76 26.92 -7.92
CA ARG A 579 -8.26 28.08 -8.67
C ARG A 579 -7.13 28.78 -7.92
N PHE A 580 -7.31 29.04 -6.63
CA PHE A 580 -6.28 29.67 -5.79
C PHE A 580 -4.98 28.87 -5.83
N HIS A 581 -5.03 27.58 -5.50
CA HIS A 581 -3.83 26.75 -5.45
C HIS A 581 -3.20 26.54 -6.83
N SER A 582 -3.98 26.52 -7.92
CA SER A 582 -3.43 26.42 -9.28
C SER A 582 -2.60 27.65 -9.72
N MET A 583 -2.73 28.79 -9.02
CA MET A 583 -1.88 29.97 -9.26
C MET A 583 -0.53 29.89 -8.53
N LEU A 584 -0.39 28.99 -7.54
CA LEU A 584 0.87 28.82 -6.83
C LEU A 584 1.90 28.17 -7.77
N PRO A 585 3.14 28.70 -7.84
CA PRO A 585 4.20 28.13 -8.67
C PRO A 585 4.34 26.60 -8.53
N LEU A 586 4.23 26.06 -7.31
CA LEU A 586 4.36 24.62 -7.05
C LEU A 586 3.32 23.78 -7.80
N PHE A 587 2.07 24.25 -7.89
CA PHE A 587 0.94 23.53 -8.49
C PHE A 587 0.56 24.05 -9.88
N SER A 588 1.26 25.05 -10.41
CA SER A 588 0.97 25.68 -11.70
C SER A 588 0.95 24.72 -12.89
N SER A 589 1.75 23.65 -12.83
CA SER A 589 1.78 22.59 -13.85
C SER A 589 0.81 21.43 -13.58
N MET A 590 0.11 21.44 -12.45
CA MET A 590 -0.81 20.37 -12.06
C MET A 590 -2.14 20.55 -12.79
N GLU A 591 -2.65 19.48 -13.39
CA GLU A 591 -3.96 19.52 -14.02
C GLU A 591 -5.05 19.89 -12.99
N LEU A 592 -5.95 20.80 -13.36
CA LEU A 592 -6.93 21.37 -12.43
C LEU A 592 -7.82 20.31 -11.76
N TRP A 593 -8.07 19.18 -12.43
CA TRP A 593 -8.85 18.09 -11.83
C TRP A 593 -8.10 17.39 -10.69
N LYS A 594 -6.77 17.24 -10.78
CA LYS A 594 -5.94 16.65 -9.72
C LYS A 594 -5.92 17.56 -8.49
N VAL A 595 -5.84 18.89 -8.72
CA VAL A 595 -5.98 19.89 -7.65
C VAL A 595 -7.34 19.73 -6.97
N ARG A 596 -8.44 19.67 -7.73
CA ARG A 596 -9.79 19.43 -7.17
C ARG A 596 -9.89 18.12 -6.39
N ALA A 597 -9.31 17.04 -6.92
CA ALA A 597 -9.32 15.73 -6.26
C ALA A 597 -8.64 15.79 -4.89
N ALA A 598 -7.47 16.43 -4.81
CA ALA A 598 -6.76 16.63 -3.55
C ALA A 598 -7.55 17.48 -2.54
N ILE A 599 -8.20 18.55 -2.98
CA ILE A 599 -9.05 19.38 -2.09
C ILE A 599 -10.22 18.54 -1.54
N VAL A 600 -10.87 17.74 -2.38
CA VAL A 600 -11.96 16.85 -1.95
C VAL A 600 -11.47 15.80 -0.95
N GLU A 601 -10.30 15.20 -1.18
CA GLU A 601 -9.68 14.29 -0.21
C GLU A 601 -9.45 14.98 1.14
N GLY A 602 -8.92 16.21 1.13
CA GLY A 602 -8.72 16.97 2.36
C GLY A 602 -10.04 17.24 3.09
N TYR A 603 -11.12 17.53 2.36
CA TYR A 603 -12.47 17.67 2.94
C TYR A 603 -12.96 16.37 3.59
N LEU A 604 -12.69 15.20 2.99
CA LEU A 604 -13.05 13.91 3.56
C LEU A 604 -12.30 13.62 4.87
N LEU A 605 -11.09 14.16 5.03
CA LEU A 605 -10.29 14.00 6.24
C LEU A 605 -10.64 15.00 7.34
N LEU A 606 -11.31 16.12 7.04
CA LEU A 606 -11.65 17.15 8.05
C LEU A 606 -12.42 16.63 9.27
N PRO A 607 -13.47 15.78 9.15
CA PRO A 607 -14.29 15.40 10.31
C PRO A 607 -13.48 14.77 11.45
N GLN A 608 -12.58 13.84 11.14
CA GLN A 608 -11.71 13.19 12.14
C GLN A 608 -10.62 14.13 12.71
N LEU A 609 -10.29 15.20 11.99
CA LEU A 609 -9.32 16.20 12.43
C LEU A 609 -9.95 17.22 13.39
N ARG A 610 -11.29 17.33 13.44
CA ARG A 610 -11.96 18.38 14.22
C ARG A 610 -11.70 18.30 15.71
N ASP A 611 -11.84 17.12 16.29
CA ASP A 611 -11.65 16.96 17.74
C ASP A 611 -10.16 16.85 18.07
N ARG A 612 -9.39 16.21 17.20
CA ARG A 612 -7.93 16.02 17.36
C ARG A 612 -7.18 17.36 17.38
N ARG A 613 -7.61 18.36 16.59
CA ARG A 613 -6.99 19.69 16.61
C ARG A 613 -7.16 20.41 17.95
N LEU A 614 -8.12 20.01 18.78
CA LEU A 614 -8.39 20.67 20.08
C LEU A 614 -7.82 19.87 21.26
N ALA A 615 -7.00 18.85 21.00
CA ALA A 615 -6.47 17.96 22.04
C ALA A 615 -5.55 18.66 23.06
N VAL A 616 -4.92 19.77 22.67
CA VAL A 616 -3.97 20.52 23.50
C VAL A 616 -4.46 21.94 23.78
N PHE A 617 -4.82 22.68 22.72
CA PHE A 617 -5.21 24.08 22.82
C PHE A 617 -6.74 24.21 22.76
N SER A 618 -7.36 24.54 23.90
CA SER A 618 -8.79 24.83 23.95
C SER A 618 -9.08 26.20 23.30
N ARG A 619 -9.92 26.25 22.26
CA ARG A 619 -10.31 27.50 21.56
C ARG A 619 -11.50 28.23 22.18
N THR A 620 -11.63 28.20 23.51
CA THR A 620 -12.76 28.85 24.20
C THR A 620 -12.66 30.38 24.03
N GLY A 621 -13.52 30.97 23.19
CA GLY A 621 -13.59 32.42 22.96
C GLY A 621 -12.66 32.98 21.88
N MET A 622 -12.06 32.14 21.03
CA MET A 622 -11.20 32.58 19.91
C MET A 622 -11.97 32.69 18.58
N GLU A 623 -11.39 33.42 17.62
CA GLU A 623 -11.94 33.59 16.26
C GLU A 623 -12.03 32.26 15.49
N GLU A 624 -12.80 32.25 14.39
CA GLU A 624 -12.96 31.10 13.50
C GLU A 624 -11.63 30.63 12.90
N ASP A 625 -11.38 29.32 12.91
CA ASP A 625 -10.16 28.66 12.42
C ASP A 625 -10.03 28.77 10.90
N LYS A 626 -9.67 29.95 10.37
CA LYS A 626 -9.54 30.19 8.92
C LYS A 626 -8.59 29.19 8.24
N TYR A 627 -7.61 28.68 8.98
CA TYR A 627 -6.62 27.68 8.51
C TYR A 627 -7.11 26.23 8.55
N PHE A 628 -8.27 25.93 9.17
CA PHE A 628 -8.71 24.55 9.40
C PHE A 628 -8.84 23.75 8.10
N GLU A 629 -9.30 24.40 7.03
CA GLU A 629 -9.40 23.81 5.70
C GLU A 629 -8.05 23.80 4.95
N TYR A 630 -7.21 24.82 5.09
CA TYR A 630 -5.95 24.95 4.34
C TYR A 630 -4.93 23.86 4.67
N ILE A 631 -4.87 23.41 5.93
CA ILE A 631 -3.86 22.43 6.34
C ILE A 631 -4.06 21.08 5.63
N PRO A 632 -5.25 20.44 5.68
CA PRO A 632 -5.44 19.18 4.97
C PRO A 632 -5.26 19.32 3.47
N PHE A 633 -5.69 20.44 2.89
CA PHE A 633 -5.54 20.70 1.45
C PHE A 633 -4.07 20.79 1.04
N THR A 634 -3.22 21.43 1.83
CA THR A 634 -1.80 21.54 1.54
C THR A 634 -1.14 20.16 1.52
N TRP A 635 -1.46 19.33 2.52
CA TRP A 635 -0.94 17.97 2.62
C TRP A 635 -1.45 17.07 1.48
N THR A 636 -2.74 17.07 1.15
CA THR A 636 -3.28 16.24 0.06
C THR A 636 -2.83 16.74 -1.32
N LEU A 637 -2.68 18.05 -1.52
CA LEU A 637 -2.14 18.61 -2.78
C LEU A 637 -0.70 18.15 -3.01
N CYS A 638 0.16 18.23 -1.99
CA CYS A 638 1.54 17.78 -2.12
C CYS A 638 1.62 16.27 -2.32
N ASN A 639 0.76 15.49 -1.65
CA ASN A 639 0.69 14.04 -1.82
C ASN A 639 0.33 13.65 -3.26
N ASN A 640 -0.68 14.32 -3.83
CA ASN A 640 -1.20 13.97 -5.15
C ASN A 640 -0.37 14.58 -6.28
N ARG A 641 0.37 15.68 -6.05
CA ARG A 641 1.19 16.35 -7.07
C ARG A 641 2.23 15.42 -7.69
N ARG A 642 2.93 14.63 -6.87
CA ARG A 642 3.98 13.68 -7.31
C ARG A 642 3.53 12.22 -7.27
N ASN A 643 2.24 11.96 -7.06
CA ASN A 643 1.73 10.61 -6.79
C ASN A 643 2.51 9.93 -5.64
N THR A 644 2.87 10.70 -4.60
CA THR A 644 3.68 10.17 -3.49
C THR A 644 2.92 9.08 -2.75
N PHE A 645 1.59 9.22 -2.61
CA PHE A 645 0.73 8.23 -1.97
C PHE A 645 1.25 7.79 -0.60
N LEU A 646 1.61 8.78 0.23
CA LEU A 646 1.99 8.58 1.62
C LEU A 646 0.89 7.80 2.37
N SER A 647 1.28 7.03 3.38
CA SER A 647 0.31 6.35 4.23
C SER A 647 -0.70 7.37 4.81
N THR A 648 -1.99 7.02 4.76
CA THR A 648 -3.04 7.93 5.25
C THR A 648 -2.86 8.22 6.73
N LYS A 649 -2.32 7.26 7.50
CA LYS A 649 -1.95 7.46 8.90
C LYS A 649 -0.94 8.59 9.06
N THR A 650 0.20 8.54 8.36
CA THR A 650 1.24 9.57 8.47
C THR A 650 0.75 10.91 7.95
N LEU A 651 -0.04 10.91 6.88
CA LEU A 651 -0.69 12.11 6.35
C LEU A 651 -1.56 12.79 7.43
N VAL A 652 -2.39 12.03 8.13
CA VAL A 652 -3.27 12.53 9.20
C VAL A 652 -2.47 12.99 10.43
N GLU A 653 -1.44 12.25 10.86
CA GLU A 653 -0.59 12.68 11.99
C GLU A 653 0.10 14.01 11.68
N MET A 654 0.60 14.19 10.46
CA MET A 654 1.21 15.45 10.06
C MET A 654 0.20 16.60 9.93
N MET A 655 -1.05 16.34 9.54
CA MET A 655 -2.12 17.35 9.60
C MET A 655 -2.40 17.77 11.06
N VAL A 656 -2.43 16.81 11.99
CA VAL A 656 -2.65 17.10 13.42
C VAL A 656 -1.50 17.92 14.00
N ILE A 657 -0.25 17.52 13.76
CA ILE A 657 0.91 18.31 14.17
C ILE A 657 0.84 19.70 13.55
N SER A 658 0.55 19.83 12.25
CA SER A 658 0.41 21.14 11.61
C SER A 658 -0.65 22.02 12.30
N PHE A 659 -1.80 21.47 12.70
CA PHE A 659 -2.79 22.24 13.48
C PHE A 659 -2.23 22.70 14.84
N LEU A 660 -1.58 21.80 15.57
CA LEU A 660 -1.00 22.10 16.88
C LEU A 660 0.12 23.13 16.76
N ASN A 661 0.90 23.10 15.69
CA ASN A 661 1.96 24.07 15.41
C ASN A 661 1.38 25.48 15.26
N TYR A 662 0.34 25.64 14.44
CA TYR A 662 -0.36 26.93 14.28
C TYR A 662 -0.95 27.43 15.60
N GLN A 663 -1.50 26.53 16.42
CA GLN A 663 -2.06 26.90 17.72
C GLN A 663 -0.97 27.23 18.75
N ALA A 664 0.17 26.55 18.70
CA ALA A 664 1.32 26.85 19.54
C ALA A 664 1.88 28.24 19.20
N ASP A 665 2.00 28.55 17.91
CA ASP A 665 2.39 29.87 17.40
C ASP A 665 1.44 30.97 17.90
N GLU A 666 0.13 30.81 17.67
CA GLU A 666 -0.91 31.75 18.15
C GLU A 666 -0.86 31.91 19.69
N PHE A 667 -0.70 30.82 20.43
CA PHE A 667 -0.60 30.84 21.89
C PHE A 667 0.66 31.56 22.37
N MET A 668 1.81 31.27 21.75
CA MET A 668 3.09 31.87 22.12
C MET A 668 3.12 33.37 21.80
N GLU A 669 2.49 33.81 20.71
CA GLU A 669 2.39 35.22 20.36
C GLU A 669 1.33 35.97 21.21
N ALA A 670 0.09 35.46 21.24
CA ALA A 670 -1.04 36.18 21.82
C ALA A 670 -1.10 36.09 23.36
N VAL A 671 -0.56 35.02 23.95
CA VAL A 671 -0.55 34.84 25.42
C VAL A 671 0.83 35.10 25.98
N VAL A 672 1.85 34.36 25.53
CA VAL A 672 3.21 34.45 26.12
C VAL A 672 3.92 35.73 25.69
N GLY A 673 3.77 36.17 24.44
CA GLY A 673 4.38 37.39 23.92
C GLY A 673 3.91 38.66 24.64
N ARG A 674 2.66 38.67 25.11
CA ARG A 674 2.07 39.79 25.86
C ARG A 674 2.45 39.83 27.35
N LEU A 675 3.09 38.79 27.87
CA LEU A 675 3.59 38.78 29.25
C LEU A 675 4.73 39.80 29.41
N ASN A 676 4.92 40.36 30.60
CA ASN A 676 6.09 41.21 30.86
C ASN A 676 7.39 40.40 30.90
N SER A 677 8.55 41.05 30.83
CA SER A 677 9.86 40.38 30.78
C SER A 677 10.12 39.43 31.96
N SER A 678 9.66 39.78 33.17
CA SER A 678 9.77 38.90 34.35
C SER A 678 8.95 37.63 34.18
N GLN A 679 7.72 37.77 33.69
CA GLN A 679 6.84 36.64 33.40
C GLN A 679 7.36 35.76 32.27
N ARG A 680 7.89 36.33 31.18
CA ARG A 680 8.55 35.56 30.12
C ARG A 680 9.78 34.81 30.62
N SER A 681 10.56 35.42 31.52
CA SER A 681 11.67 34.71 32.18
C SER A 681 11.20 33.52 33.02
N MET A 682 10.05 33.64 33.71
CA MET A 682 9.46 32.50 34.43
C MET A 682 8.91 31.44 33.47
N THR A 683 8.33 31.83 32.34
CA THR A 683 7.89 30.89 31.30
C THR A 683 9.08 30.11 30.74
N ARG A 684 10.23 30.76 30.52
CA ARG A 684 11.49 30.11 30.12
C ARG A 684 11.90 29.04 31.13
N SER A 685 11.95 29.38 32.41
CA SER A 685 12.26 28.40 33.47
C SER A 685 11.23 27.27 33.54
N CYS A 686 9.95 27.57 33.33
CA CYS A 686 8.89 26.55 33.27
C CYS A 686 9.09 25.58 32.10
N ILE A 687 9.48 26.08 30.92
CA ILE A 687 9.80 25.22 29.75
C ILE A 687 10.97 24.31 30.11
N ASP A 688 12.07 24.87 30.64
CA ASP A 688 13.24 24.09 31.03
C ASP A 688 12.90 23.01 32.09
N GLU A 689 12.02 23.32 33.03
CA GLU A 689 11.51 22.36 34.02
C GLU A 689 10.70 21.23 33.35
N ILE A 690 9.78 21.56 32.44
CA ILE A 690 9.00 20.54 31.70
C ILE A 690 9.94 19.58 30.95
N PHE A 691 10.94 20.09 30.23
CA PHE A 691 11.87 19.26 29.47
C PHE A 691 12.85 18.47 30.34
N ARG A 692 13.19 18.98 31.53
CA ARG A 692 13.99 18.25 32.52
C ARG A 692 13.21 17.11 33.18
N ASP A 693 11.90 17.26 33.34
CA ASP A 693 11.02 16.25 33.92
C ASP A 693 10.66 15.13 32.93
N LEU A 694 10.86 15.35 31.62
CA LEU A 694 10.82 14.27 30.63
C LEU A 694 11.93 13.27 30.97
N LYS A 695 11.54 12.06 31.38
CA LYS A 695 12.49 10.97 31.64
C LYS A 695 13.35 10.76 30.39
N ASP A 696 14.66 10.69 30.57
CA ASP A 696 15.55 10.22 29.53
C ASP A 696 15.08 8.86 29.03
N LYS A 697 15.19 8.64 27.72
CA LYS A 697 14.73 7.40 27.11
C LYS A 697 15.46 6.23 27.81
N PRO A 698 14.76 5.28 28.43
CA PRO A 698 15.42 4.18 29.13
C PRO A 698 16.34 3.44 28.15
N GLU A 699 17.62 3.31 28.53
CA GLU A 699 18.59 2.53 27.75
C GLU A 699 18.06 1.11 27.54
N LEU A 700 18.26 0.57 26.34
CA LEU A 700 17.72 -0.73 25.91
C LEU A 700 18.10 -1.90 26.85
N ASN A 701 19.14 -1.74 27.68
CA ASN A 701 19.59 -2.75 28.62
C ASN A 701 18.54 -3.12 29.69
N ASP A 702 17.63 -2.20 30.06
CA ASP A 702 16.62 -2.50 31.07
C ASP A 702 15.49 -3.41 30.53
N ALA A 703 15.29 -3.48 29.21
CA ALA A 703 14.27 -4.35 28.63
C ALA A 703 14.65 -5.84 28.69
N ILE A 704 15.95 -6.17 28.71
CA ILE A 704 16.40 -7.56 28.82
C ILE A 704 16.28 -8.05 30.27
N GLN A 705 16.43 -7.18 31.28
CA GLN A 705 16.29 -7.59 32.68
C GLN A 705 14.84 -7.64 33.18
N ALA A 706 13.88 -7.03 32.47
CA ALA A 706 12.48 -7.02 32.89
C ALA A 706 11.71 -8.33 32.67
N GLN A 707 12.31 -9.36 32.05
CA GLN A 707 11.64 -10.66 31.84
C GLN A 707 11.77 -11.65 33.01
N SER A 708 12.42 -11.27 34.11
CA SER A 708 12.61 -12.14 35.28
C SER A 708 12.05 -11.50 36.56
N GLY A 709 10.73 -11.46 36.70
CA GLY A 709 10.10 -11.16 37.99
C GLY A 709 8.57 -11.06 37.95
N PRO A 710 7.82 -11.81 38.78
CA PRO A 710 6.38 -11.72 38.83
C PRO A 710 5.96 -10.39 39.49
N ARG A 711 5.29 -9.52 38.73
CA ARG A 711 4.72 -8.28 39.27
C ARG A 711 3.32 -8.53 39.82
N ASN A 712 3.23 -8.51 41.14
CA ASN A 712 1.98 -8.30 41.87
C ASN A 712 1.35 -7.00 41.37
N ALA A 713 0.17 -7.13 40.76
CA ALA A 713 -0.75 -6.04 40.52
C ALA A 713 -1.42 -5.70 41.84
N ASP A 714 -1.14 -4.53 42.42
CA ASP A 714 -2.01 -3.82 43.37
C ASP A 714 -1.33 -2.51 43.80
N ALA A 715 -1.69 -1.39 43.14
CA ALA A 715 -1.60 -0.06 43.72
C ALA A 715 -2.37 0.95 42.85
N ASN A 716 -3.66 1.10 43.15
CA ASN A 716 -4.43 2.31 42.82
C ASN A 716 -3.81 3.50 43.56
N GLY A 717 -2.89 4.21 42.89
CA GLY A 717 -2.30 5.45 43.38
C GLY A 717 -2.56 6.57 42.39
N HIS A 718 -3.52 7.43 42.70
CA HIS A 718 -3.69 8.72 42.05
C HIS A 718 -2.34 9.44 41.97
N ARG A 719 -1.79 9.60 40.76
CA ARG A 719 -0.53 10.31 40.53
C ARG A 719 -0.73 11.79 40.80
N ILE A 720 -0.38 12.20 42.01
CA ILE A 720 -0.19 13.59 42.39
C ILE A 720 1.13 14.04 41.77
N LEU A 721 1.07 15.00 40.84
CA LEU A 721 2.24 15.68 40.28
C LEU A 721 3.07 16.30 41.42
N PRO A 722 4.42 16.27 41.35
CA PRO A 722 5.28 16.83 42.39
C PRO A 722 5.00 18.32 42.58
N GLN A 723 4.72 18.73 43.81
CA GLN A 723 4.63 20.14 44.17
C GLN A 723 6.00 20.81 43.98
N ALA A 724 6.15 21.57 42.89
CA ALA A 724 7.27 22.47 42.69
C ALA A 724 7.37 23.44 43.90
N LYS A 725 8.58 23.54 44.47
CA LYS A 725 8.88 24.36 45.63
C LYS A 725 8.59 25.84 45.33
N ARG A 726 7.62 26.40 46.06
CA ARG A 726 7.22 27.82 46.01
C ARG A 726 8.39 28.75 46.36
N ILE A 727 9.01 29.36 45.36
CA ILE A 727 9.85 30.56 45.56
C ILE A 727 8.92 31.78 45.59
N LYS A 728 8.96 32.53 46.69
CA LYS A 728 8.24 33.80 46.88
C LYS A 728 8.93 34.90 46.07
N MET A 729 8.34 35.38 44.99
CA MET A 729 8.52 36.75 44.47
C MET A 729 7.34 37.13 43.56
N GLY A 730 6.94 38.41 43.58
CA GLY A 730 5.62 38.96 43.22
C GLY A 730 5.22 38.98 41.74
N SER A 731 5.63 38.01 40.94
CA SER A 731 5.02 37.75 39.63
C SER A 731 4.63 36.28 39.59
N GLN A 732 3.35 35.95 39.58
CA GLN A 732 2.93 34.57 39.31
C GLN A 732 2.80 34.39 37.80
N LEU A 733 3.39 33.31 37.27
CA LEU A 733 3.08 32.84 35.93
C LEU A 733 1.59 32.42 35.91
N PRO A 734 0.78 32.85 34.92
CA PRO A 734 -0.59 32.36 34.81
C PRO A 734 -0.62 30.83 34.75
N SER A 735 -1.42 30.19 35.60
CA SER A 735 -1.43 28.72 35.75
C SER A 735 -1.75 27.99 34.45
N ASP A 736 -2.53 28.61 33.56
CA ASP A 736 -2.85 28.03 32.26
C ASP A 736 -1.65 27.91 31.33
N VAL A 737 -0.64 28.78 31.45
CA VAL A 737 0.53 28.75 30.57
C VAL A 737 1.34 27.48 30.78
N SER A 738 1.69 27.19 32.04
CA SER A 738 2.43 25.98 32.39
C SER A 738 1.67 24.70 31.98
N ARG A 739 0.35 24.67 32.20
CA ARG A 739 -0.52 23.54 31.86
C ARG A 739 -0.57 23.29 30.35
N VAL A 740 -0.78 24.33 29.54
CA VAL A 740 -0.89 24.22 28.08
C VAL A 740 0.44 23.81 27.47
N LEU A 741 1.55 24.44 27.88
CA LEU A 741 2.89 24.07 27.40
C LEU A 741 3.23 22.62 27.76
N SER A 742 2.93 22.20 29.00
CA SER A 742 3.15 20.81 29.41
C SER A 742 2.30 19.84 28.58
N ALA A 743 1.03 20.14 28.32
CA ALA A 743 0.17 19.31 27.48
C ALA A 743 0.68 19.21 26.03
N PHE A 744 1.17 20.31 25.46
CA PHE A 744 1.75 20.33 24.11
C PHE A 744 3.01 19.48 24.02
N VAL A 745 3.96 19.68 24.94
CA VAL A 745 5.21 18.92 24.99
C VAL A 745 4.94 17.44 25.15
N HIS A 746 4.05 17.04 26.08
CA HIS A 746 3.69 15.64 26.25
C HIS A 746 2.95 15.08 25.04
N HIS A 747 2.09 15.84 24.36
CA HIS A 747 1.44 15.36 23.14
C HIS A 747 2.45 14.93 22.07
N VAL A 748 3.51 15.72 21.86
CA VAL A 748 4.57 15.41 20.89
C VAL A 748 5.50 14.31 21.41
N MET A 749 6.04 14.45 22.61
CA MET A 749 7.06 13.56 23.16
C MET A 749 6.51 12.18 23.58
N ASP A 750 5.22 12.10 23.92
CA ASP A 750 4.55 10.84 24.23
C ASP A 750 3.96 10.13 23.01
N HIS A 751 4.06 10.74 21.81
CA HIS A 751 3.59 10.12 20.59
C HIS A 751 4.29 8.77 20.33
N PRO A 752 3.56 7.71 19.92
CA PRO A 752 4.13 6.37 19.78
C PRO A 752 5.37 6.30 18.88
N SER A 753 5.41 7.05 17.78
CA SER A 753 6.57 7.07 16.88
C SER A 753 7.81 7.69 17.53
N VAL A 754 7.64 8.75 18.33
CA VAL A 754 8.74 9.42 19.03
C VAL A 754 9.28 8.53 20.14
N LYS A 755 8.39 7.90 20.92
CA LYS A 755 8.80 6.94 21.96
C LYS A 755 9.55 5.72 21.39
N ALA A 756 9.17 5.27 20.21
CA ALA A 756 9.80 4.13 19.55
C ALA A 756 11.12 4.49 18.82
N ALA A 757 11.30 5.73 18.38
CA ALA A 757 12.45 6.20 17.59
C ALA A 757 13.79 5.99 18.29
N ALA A 758 14.90 5.80 17.56
CA ALA A 758 16.24 5.64 18.16
C ALA A 758 16.59 6.76 19.18
N PRO A 759 17.46 6.52 20.19
CA PRO A 759 17.75 7.51 21.24
C PRO A 759 18.16 8.89 20.70
N LEU A 760 19.01 8.94 19.66
CA LEU A 760 19.42 10.20 19.03
C LEU A 760 18.24 10.94 18.39
N GLU A 761 17.29 10.20 17.79
CA GLU A 761 16.12 10.79 17.13
C GLU A 761 15.10 11.29 18.16
N TYR A 762 14.93 10.56 19.27
CA TYR A 762 14.14 11.03 20.41
C TYR A 762 14.71 12.34 20.98
N GLU A 763 16.02 12.36 21.27
CA GLU A 763 16.69 13.56 21.79
C GLU A 763 16.65 14.72 20.78
N ARG A 764 16.70 14.43 19.48
CA ARG A 764 16.53 15.45 18.44
C ARG A 764 15.15 16.10 18.52
N VAL A 765 14.07 15.32 18.57
CA VAL A 765 12.71 15.89 18.71
C VAL A 765 12.59 16.71 20.00
N LYS A 766 13.13 16.19 21.11
CA LYS A 766 13.15 16.88 22.41
C LYS A 766 13.85 18.24 22.31
N ASN A 767 15.06 18.26 21.77
CA ASN A 767 15.89 19.45 21.65
C ASN A 767 15.26 20.48 20.69
N GLU A 768 14.83 20.07 19.50
CA GLU A 768 14.21 20.99 18.54
C GLU A 768 12.89 21.57 19.06
N LEU A 769 12.08 20.78 19.80
CA LEU A 769 10.84 21.27 20.39
C LEU A 769 11.11 22.27 21.53
N GLN A 770 12.14 22.02 22.35
CA GLN A 770 12.56 22.97 23.38
C GLN A 770 13.06 24.27 22.76
N VAL A 771 13.94 24.16 21.74
CA VAL A 771 14.46 25.29 20.98
C VAL A 771 13.33 26.10 20.35
N PHE A 772 12.31 25.46 19.77
CA PHE A 772 11.14 26.11 19.20
C PHE A 772 10.37 26.96 20.22
N LEU A 773 10.08 26.43 21.40
CA LEU A 773 9.34 27.15 22.44
C LEU A 773 10.18 28.27 23.07
N LEU A 774 11.48 28.04 23.27
CA LEU A 774 12.39 29.05 23.81
C LEU A 774 12.63 30.20 22.82
N SER A 775 12.72 29.90 21.53
CA SER A 775 12.95 30.87 20.47
C SER A 775 11.76 31.82 20.28
N HIS A 776 10.52 31.38 20.53
CA HIS A 776 9.36 32.28 20.61
C HIS A 776 9.51 33.34 21.70
N ILE A 777 10.05 32.97 22.87
CA ILE A 777 10.29 33.91 23.96
C ILE A 777 11.40 34.90 23.58
N GLU A 778 12.46 34.41 22.94
CA GLU A 778 13.53 35.28 22.41
C GLU A 778 13.02 36.26 21.35
N GLN A 779 12.19 35.79 20.40
CA GLN A 779 11.55 36.63 19.41
C GLN A 779 10.66 37.70 20.06
N ALA A 780 9.87 37.34 21.09
CA ALA A 780 9.07 38.30 21.84
C ALA A 780 9.92 39.32 22.60
N ASP A 781 11.06 38.91 23.15
CA ASP A 781 12.04 39.81 23.78
C ASP A 781 12.68 40.76 22.74
N ASP A 782 12.97 40.27 21.53
CA ASP A 782 13.49 41.05 20.42
C ASP A 782 12.46 42.08 19.91
N ASN A 783 11.20 41.67 19.71
CA ASN A 783 10.07 42.55 19.41
C ASN A 783 9.93 43.64 20.49
N GLY A 784 10.05 43.27 21.77
CA GLY A 784 9.99 44.23 22.88
C GLY A 784 11.10 45.29 22.84
N ARG A 785 12.33 44.91 22.47
CA ARG A 785 13.43 45.87 22.32
C ARG A 785 13.23 46.78 21.12
N PHE A 786 12.79 46.23 19.99
CA PHE A 786 12.48 47.01 18.79
C PHE A 786 11.32 48.00 19.06
N ALA A 787 10.25 47.53 19.69
CA ALA A 787 9.10 48.36 20.07
C ALA A 787 9.43 49.41 21.14
N ALA A 788 10.53 49.26 21.89
CA ALA A 788 11.00 50.26 22.85
C ALA A 788 11.84 51.39 22.21
N GLN A 789 12.34 51.21 20.99
CA GLN A 789 13.05 52.27 20.26
C GLN A 789 12.13 53.45 19.93
N LEU A 790 12.74 54.63 19.75
CA LEU A 790 12.05 55.82 19.28
C LEU A 790 11.40 55.54 17.92
N GLU A 791 10.13 55.90 17.76
CA GLU A 791 9.37 55.63 16.53
C GLU A 791 10.07 56.14 15.27
N SER A 792 10.73 57.29 15.35
CA SER A 792 11.51 57.89 14.26
C SER A 792 12.74 57.08 13.80
N THR A 793 13.13 56.06 14.57
CA THR A 793 14.32 55.21 14.30
C THR A 793 13.96 53.78 13.93
N ARG A 794 12.67 53.42 13.92
CA ARG A 794 12.21 52.03 13.72
C ARG A 794 12.29 51.53 12.27
N ASP A 795 12.93 52.27 11.39
CA ASP A 795 13.35 51.70 10.13
C ASP A 795 14.48 50.67 10.37
N ASP A 796 15.33 50.90 11.37
CA ASP A 796 16.49 50.06 11.67
C ASP A 796 16.49 49.60 13.15
N PHE A 797 16.84 48.33 13.38
CA PHE A 797 16.92 47.73 14.71
C PHE A 797 18.29 48.02 15.34
N GLU A 798 18.37 49.13 16.09
CA GLU A 798 19.59 49.66 16.68
C GLU A 798 20.19 48.76 17.78
N THR A 799 19.38 47.89 18.38
CA THR A 799 19.76 47.02 19.51
C THR A 799 19.77 45.54 19.17
N ALA A 800 20.09 45.21 17.91
CA ALA A 800 20.31 43.84 17.46
C ALA A 800 21.41 43.14 18.28
N ARG A 801 21.13 41.92 18.76
CA ARG A 801 22.08 41.11 19.56
C ARG A 801 23.16 40.44 18.71
N SER A 802 22.94 40.35 17.41
CA SER A 802 23.79 39.66 16.45
C SER A 802 23.59 40.23 15.05
N SER A 803 24.37 39.73 14.08
CA SER A 803 24.09 39.99 12.67
C SER A 803 22.72 39.43 12.25
N PHE A 804 22.20 39.95 11.14
CA PHE A 804 20.98 39.47 10.51
C PHE A 804 21.04 37.95 10.26
N TYR A 805 22.13 37.46 9.65
CA TYR A 805 22.30 36.03 9.36
C TYR A 805 22.14 35.17 10.61
N ARG A 806 22.83 35.51 11.71
CA ARG A 806 22.79 34.70 12.93
C ARG A 806 21.41 34.72 13.57
N TRP A 807 20.72 35.85 13.52
CA TRP A 807 19.37 35.97 14.08
C TRP A 807 18.34 35.18 13.26
N VAL A 808 18.39 35.32 11.93
CA VAL A 808 17.43 34.64 11.03
C VAL A 808 17.67 33.13 10.98
N SER A 809 18.94 32.69 11.11
CA SER A 809 19.32 31.28 11.12
C SER A 809 19.22 30.59 12.49
N SER A 810 18.85 31.32 13.54
CA SER A 810 18.57 30.74 14.86
C SER A 810 17.24 31.25 15.38
N THR A 811 17.20 32.33 16.17
CA THR A 811 15.99 32.80 16.89
C THR A 811 14.76 32.85 15.99
N SER A 812 14.89 33.40 14.78
CA SER A 812 13.77 33.57 13.85
C SER A 812 13.35 32.28 13.15
N SER A 813 14.28 31.50 12.59
CA SER A 813 13.95 30.22 11.94
C SER A 813 13.59 29.11 12.93
N ASP A 814 14.17 29.12 14.13
CA ASP A 814 13.98 28.10 15.15
C ASP A 814 12.62 28.24 15.84
N HIS A 815 12.07 29.45 15.93
CA HIS A 815 10.69 29.62 16.36
C HIS A 815 9.67 29.27 15.25
N THR A 816 10.13 28.96 14.02
CA THR A 816 9.25 28.27 13.08
C THR A 816 9.12 26.81 13.50
N SER A 817 7.96 26.22 13.29
CA SER A 817 7.77 24.80 13.64
C SER A 817 8.51 23.83 12.72
N CYS A 818 9.19 24.32 11.67
CA CYS A 818 9.80 23.49 10.63
C CYS A 818 10.85 22.50 11.18
N PRO A 819 11.87 22.91 11.96
CA PRO A 819 12.92 21.99 12.42
C PRO A 819 12.39 20.83 13.29
N TYR A 820 11.56 21.12 14.30
CA TYR A 820 11.02 20.05 15.14
C TYR A 820 9.97 19.22 14.41
N SER A 821 9.17 19.81 13.52
CA SER A 821 8.19 19.05 12.73
C SER A 821 8.88 18.09 11.78
N PHE A 822 10.03 18.48 11.23
CA PHE A 822 10.85 17.59 10.42
C PHE A 822 11.45 16.46 11.26
N ALA A 823 11.96 16.76 12.46
CA ALA A 823 12.44 15.72 13.38
C ALA A 823 11.32 14.74 13.77
N PHE A 824 10.11 15.25 14.08
CA PHE A 824 8.93 14.43 14.36
C PHE A 824 8.53 13.58 13.14
N TYR A 825 8.54 14.17 11.96
CA TYR A 825 8.25 13.48 10.71
C TYR A 825 9.25 12.35 10.44
N GLN A 826 10.54 12.57 10.70
CA GLN A 826 11.56 11.51 10.63
C GLN A 826 11.27 10.35 11.59
N CYS A 827 10.75 10.63 12.80
CA CYS A 827 10.30 9.57 13.71
C CYS A 827 9.09 8.80 13.16
N LEU A 828 8.12 9.48 12.54
CA LEU A 828 7.00 8.80 11.86
C LEU A 828 7.50 7.89 10.74
N LEU A 829 8.36 8.39 9.86
CA LEU A 829 8.90 7.63 8.74
C LEU A 829 9.77 6.45 9.19
N GLY A 830 10.57 6.63 10.24
CA GLY A 830 11.32 5.53 10.85
C GLY A 830 10.39 4.47 11.44
N PHE A 831 9.30 4.89 12.11
CA PHE A 831 8.35 3.97 12.73
C PHE A 831 7.61 3.09 11.71
N GLU A 832 7.34 3.61 10.51
CA GLU A 832 6.74 2.84 9.41
C GLU A 832 7.64 1.69 8.93
N GLN A 833 8.97 1.81 9.02
CA GLN A 833 9.90 0.80 8.52
C GLN A 833 9.99 -0.46 9.41
N ALA A 834 9.27 -0.51 10.55
CA ALA A 834 9.19 -1.65 11.48
C ALA A 834 10.56 -2.25 11.89
N SER A 835 11.66 -1.53 11.72
CA SER A 835 13.01 -2.01 12.00
C SER A 835 13.42 -1.70 13.44
N HIS A 836 14.20 -2.59 14.05
CA HIS A 836 14.96 -2.25 15.25
C HIS A 836 15.82 -1.00 14.95
N ASN A 837 15.81 0.00 15.83
CA ASN A 837 16.45 1.30 15.63
C ASN A 837 15.93 2.10 14.42
N ALA A 838 14.61 2.08 14.18
CA ALA A 838 13.87 2.96 13.28
C ALA A 838 14.46 4.39 13.19
N ALA A 839 15.25 4.63 12.15
CA ALA A 839 15.84 5.92 11.82
C ALA A 839 15.64 6.16 10.32
N CYS A 840 15.09 7.33 9.98
CA CYS A 840 14.84 7.74 8.60
C CYS A 840 16.12 7.78 7.76
N PHE A 841 17.21 8.29 8.35
CA PHE A 841 18.54 8.36 7.77
C PHE A 841 19.53 7.56 8.63
N GLN A 842 20.43 6.81 8.00
CA GLN A 842 21.28 5.83 8.68
C GLN A 842 22.70 6.36 8.90
N THR A 843 23.26 7.07 7.92
CA THR A 843 24.66 7.53 7.99
C THR A 843 24.78 8.93 8.61
N CYS A 844 26.00 9.28 9.03
CA CYS A 844 26.28 10.61 9.56
C CYS A 844 26.09 11.68 8.49
N GLU A 845 26.55 11.40 7.26
CA GLU A 845 26.45 12.26 6.10
C GLU A 845 24.98 12.53 5.73
N GLU A 846 24.15 11.48 5.67
CA GLU A 846 22.72 11.62 5.38
C GLU A 846 22.02 12.48 6.44
N LYS A 847 22.28 12.23 7.72
CA LYS A 847 21.69 12.99 8.83
C LYS A 847 22.11 14.45 8.79
N TYR A 848 23.40 14.72 8.53
CA TYR A 848 23.95 16.07 8.45
C TYR A 848 23.34 16.85 7.28
N VAL A 849 23.30 16.26 6.08
CA VAL A 849 22.74 16.92 4.90
C VAL A 849 21.24 17.14 5.06
N ALA A 850 20.50 16.16 5.61
CA ALA A 850 19.06 16.32 5.87
C ALA A 850 18.77 17.42 6.88
N GLU A 851 19.60 17.57 7.91
CA GLU A 851 19.47 18.67 8.86
C GLU A 851 19.81 20.02 8.23
N ALA A 852 20.92 20.13 7.50
CA ALA A 852 21.29 21.35 6.79
C ALA A 852 20.20 21.79 5.81
N MET A 853 19.66 20.85 5.03
CA MET A 853 18.51 21.06 4.14
C MET A 853 17.30 21.62 4.90
N CYS A 854 16.96 21.03 6.06
CA CYS A 854 15.84 21.49 6.88
C CYS A 854 16.08 22.89 7.47
N ARG A 855 17.32 23.23 7.88
CA ARG A 855 17.65 24.58 8.35
C ARG A 855 17.47 25.61 7.24
N HIS A 856 17.95 25.32 6.03
CA HIS A 856 17.71 26.20 4.87
C HIS A 856 16.21 26.35 4.57
N LEU A 857 15.43 25.27 4.68
CA LEU A 857 13.97 25.32 4.54
C LEU A 857 13.33 26.23 5.59
N ALA A 858 13.73 26.13 6.86
CA ALA A 858 13.20 26.95 7.95
C ALA A 858 13.51 28.45 7.77
N VAL A 859 14.75 28.79 7.39
CA VAL A 859 15.16 30.17 7.09
C VAL A 859 14.39 30.72 5.90
N MET A 860 14.27 29.94 4.82
CA MET A 860 13.46 30.30 3.65
C MET A 860 12.01 30.63 4.05
N CYS A 861 11.39 29.77 4.87
CA CYS A 861 10.03 29.99 5.33
C CYS A 861 9.87 31.26 6.17
N ARG A 862 10.82 31.55 7.05
CA ARG A 862 10.81 32.80 7.82
C ARG A 862 10.94 34.02 6.91
N MET A 863 11.85 33.99 5.93
CA MET A 863 12.03 35.10 5.00
C MET A 863 10.77 35.34 4.14
N TYR A 864 10.06 34.30 3.70
CA TYR A 864 8.77 34.47 3.01
C TYR A 864 7.68 35.02 3.91
N ASN A 865 7.63 34.59 5.17
CA ASN A 865 6.70 35.14 6.15
C ASN A 865 6.94 36.65 6.31
N ASP A 866 8.19 37.04 6.60
CA ASP A 866 8.59 38.44 6.80
C ASP A 866 8.42 39.30 5.55
N TYR A 867 8.67 38.72 4.38
CA TYR A 867 8.39 39.36 3.10
C TYR A 867 6.89 39.70 2.99
N GLY A 868 6.02 38.74 3.35
CA GLY A 868 4.55 38.83 3.35
C GLY A 868 3.97 39.77 4.40
N SER A 869 4.58 39.84 5.58
CA SER A 869 4.02 40.48 6.77
C SER A 869 4.53 41.88 7.06
N LEU A 870 5.44 42.45 6.24
CA LEU A 870 6.10 43.72 6.51
C LEU A 870 5.17 44.86 6.97
N ALA A 871 4.01 45.03 6.32
CA ALA A 871 3.05 46.06 6.68
C ALA A 871 2.43 45.79 8.07
N ARG A 872 1.96 44.56 8.30
CA ARG A 872 1.41 44.11 9.58
C ARG A 872 2.43 44.25 10.70
N ASP A 873 3.66 43.80 10.49
CA ASP A 873 4.70 43.81 11.52
C ASP A 873 5.09 45.25 11.90
N ARG A 874 5.06 46.19 10.95
CA ARG A 874 5.25 47.62 11.25
C ARG A 874 4.14 48.17 12.16
N ASP A 875 2.89 47.84 11.85
CA ASP A 875 1.72 48.28 12.62
C ASP A 875 1.70 47.67 14.04
N GLU A 876 2.05 46.38 14.13
CA GLU A 876 2.14 45.63 15.38
C GLU A 876 3.44 45.89 16.17
N LYS A 877 4.41 46.60 15.56
CA LYS A 877 5.74 46.89 16.11
C LYS A 877 6.55 45.61 16.37
N ASN A 878 6.35 44.60 15.54
CA ASN A 878 7.13 43.37 15.53
C ASN A 878 8.42 43.55 14.71
N LEU A 879 9.50 42.90 15.15
CA LEU A 879 10.77 42.90 14.44
C LEU A 879 10.65 42.02 13.19
N ASN A 880 10.94 42.61 12.04
CA ASN A 880 10.98 41.94 10.74
C ASN A 880 12.44 41.84 10.25
N CYS A 881 12.75 40.84 9.41
CA CYS A 881 14.04 40.71 8.72
C CYS A 881 14.57 42.04 8.18
N VAL A 882 13.72 42.85 7.55
CA VAL A 882 14.14 44.08 6.85
C VAL A 882 14.51 45.24 7.77
N ASN A 883 14.31 45.10 9.09
CA ASN A 883 14.72 46.11 10.06
C ASN A 883 16.19 45.96 10.44
N PHE A 884 16.89 44.90 10.03
CA PHE A 884 18.29 44.75 10.39
C PHE A 884 19.18 45.78 9.67
N PRO A 885 20.24 46.32 10.32
CA PRO A 885 21.10 47.37 9.74
C PRO A 885 21.70 47.03 8.38
N GLU A 886 21.87 45.74 8.06
CA GLU A 886 22.31 45.26 6.76
C GLU A 886 21.39 45.69 5.59
N PHE A 887 20.11 45.98 5.87
CA PHE A 887 19.14 46.50 4.89
C PHE A 887 19.11 48.04 4.82
N ALA A 888 19.83 48.75 5.69
CA ALA A 888 19.79 50.21 5.80
C ALA A 888 20.23 50.93 4.50
N GLN A 889 21.08 50.30 3.68
CA GLN A 889 21.52 50.85 2.40
C GLN A 889 20.37 51.13 1.41
N ALA A 890 19.22 50.46 1.57
CA ALA A 890 18.01 50.74 0.79
C ALA A 890 17.42 52.14 1.06
N GLY A 891 17.87 52.82 2.13
CA GLY A 891 17.29 54.04 2.64
C GLY A 891 15.98 53.79 3.41
N PRO A 892 15.52 54.76 4.22
CA PRO A 892 14.34 54.60 5.08
C PRO A 892 13.01 54.48 4.31
N LYS A 893 12.97 54.82 3.02
CA LYS A 893 11.71 54.97 2.26
C LYS A 893 11.50 53.98 1.12
N SER A 894 12.08 52.79 1.22
CA SER A 894 12.01 51.84 0.12
C SER A 894 11.73 50.41 0.56
N ASP A 895 10.55 50.20 1.15
CA ASP A 895 10.00 48.85 1.44
C ASP A 895 10.12 47.93 0.24
N ALA A 896 9.82 48.42 -0.97
CA ALA A 896 9.95 47.64 -2.19
C ALA A 896 11.39 47.15 -2.46
N VAL A 897 12.42 47.95 -2.16
CA VAL A 897 13.83 47.51 -2.31
C VAL A 897 14.19 46.52 -1.20
N ARG A 898 13.78 46.78 0.04
CA ARG A 898 14.04 45.87 1.17
C ARG A 898 13.36 44.52 0.98
N GLN A 899 12.09 44.50 0.55
CA GLN A 899 11.34 43.30 0.18
C GLN A 899 12.01 42.57 -0.98
N LYS A 900 12.45 43.28 -2.03
CA LYS A 900 13.18 42.67 -3.15
C LYS A 900 14.50 42.02 -2.72
N GLN A 901 15.24 42.67 -1.81
CA GLN A 901 16.46 42.10 -1.23
C GLN A 901 16.14 40.84 -0.41
N LEU A 902 15.14 40.89 0.48
CA LEU A 902 14.72 39.77 1.30
C LEU A 902 14.25 38.59 0.45
N PHE A 903 13.46 38.85 -0.60
CA PHE A 903 13.03 37.83 -1.56
C PHE A 903 14.23 37.16 -2.25
N SER A 904 15.24 37.93 -2.66
CA SER A 904 16.45 37.36 -3.25
C SER A 904 17.21 36.46 -2.29
N LEU A 905 17.22 36.78 -0.99
CA LEU A 905 17.82 35.93 0.04
C LEU A 905 16.98 34.67 0.28
N ALA A 906 15.65 34.78 0.28
CA ALA A 906 14.76 33.62 0.37
C ALA A 906 14.98 32.64 -0.79
N GLU A 907 15.16 33.14 -2.04
CA GLU A 907 15.48 32.29 -3.18
C GLU A 907 16.88 31.65 -3.08
N PHE A 908 17.85 32.34 -2.47
CA PHE A 908 19.15 31.74 -2.16
C PHE A 908 18.99 30.57 -1.17
N GLU A 909 18.24 30.73 -0.09
CA GLU A 909 17.96 29.65 0.86
C GLU A 909 17.18 28.50 0.23
N ARG A 910 16.21 28.80 -0.64
CA ARG A 910 15.52 27.79 -1.45
C ARG A 910 16.50 26.99 -2.32
N SER A 911 17.49 27.64 -2.93
CA SER A 911 18.50 26.98 -3.74
C SER A 911 19.38 26.03 -2.92
N ASN A 912 19.74 26.41 -1.70
CA ASN A 912 20.52 25.56 -0.79
C ASN A 912 19.70 24.36 -0.28
N MET A 913 18.42 24.57 0.04
CA MET A 913 17.50 23.49 0.41
C MET A 913 17.37 22.47 -0.74
N LYS A 914 17.19 22.94 -1.98
CA LYS A 914 17.15 22.07 -3.17
C LYS A 914 18.47 21.31 -3.36
N ARG A 915 19.62 21.97 -3.17
CA ARG A 915 20.92 21.30 -3.24
C ARG A 915 21.05 20.20 -2.18
N GLY A 916 20.52 20.40 -0.98
CA GLY A 916 20.46 19.36 0.05
C GLY A 916 19.68 18.12 -0.39
N LEU A 917 18.51 18.31 -1.01
CA LEU A 917 17.70 17.21 -1.57
C LEU A 917 18.41 16.48 -2.71
N GLU A 918 19.10 17.21 -3.58
CA GLU A 918 19.90 16.63 -4.66
C GLU A 918 21.04 15.76 -4.11
N VAL A 919 21.80 16.26 -3.13
CA VAL A 919 22.89 15.50 -2.49
C VAL A 919 22.36 14.24 -1.82
N LEU A 920 21.22 14.33 -1.12
CA LEU A 920 20.60 13.14 -0.53
C LEU A 920 20.19 12.13 -1.60
N THR A 921 19.67 12.61 -2.73
CA THR A 921 19.28 11.76 -3.87
C THR A 921 20.49 11.10 -4.52
N GLU A 922 21.61 11.82 -4.65
CA GLU A 922 22.90 11.29 -5.07
C GLU A 922 23.38 10.19 -4.09
N MET A 923 23.25 10.40 -2.77
CA MET A 923 23.61 9.41 -1.74
C MET A 923 22.69 8.17 -1.72
N ALA A 924 21.42 8.34 -2.08
CA ALA A 924 20.44 7.26 -2.17
C ALA A 924 20.51 6.47 -3.48
N ALA A 925 21.33 6.91 -4.44
CA ALA A 925 21.39 6.33 -5.78
C ALA A 925 21.50 4.79 -5.71
N GLN A 926 20.66 4.12 -6.51
CA GLN A 926 20.52 2.65 -6.60
C GLN A 926 19.81 1.96 -5.41
N ASP A 927 19.61 2.63 -4.27
CA ASP A 927 18.83 2.10 -3.15
C ASP A 927 17.36 2.55 -3.25
N ARG A 928 16.49 1.63 -3.68
CA ARG A 928 15.05 1.89 -3.85
C ARG A 928 14.38 2.34 -2.54
N ALA A 929 14.77 1.80 -1.39
CA ALA A 929 14.16 2.14 -0.11
C ALA A 929 14.56 3.56 0.32
N LYS A 930 15.82 3.94 0.10
CA LYS A 930 16.27 5.32 0.34
C LYS A 930 15.64 6.31 -0.64
N MET A 931 15.53 5.95 -1.93
CA MET A 931 14.84 6.78 -2.91
C MET A 931 13.38 7.02 -2.51
N ARG A 932 12.67 5.96 -2.07
CA ARG A 932 11.31 6.09 -1.53
C ARG A 932 11.25 7.00 -0.31
N MET A 933 12.23 6.90 0.59
CA MET A 933 12.32 7.80 1.75
C MET A 933 12.47 9.27 1.32
N LEU A 934 13.25 9.54 0.28
CA LEU A 934 13.45 10.90 -0.23
C LEU A 934 12.22 11.48 -0.93
N GLU A 935 11.39 10.67 -1.57
CA GLU A 935 10.09 11.12 -2.07
C GLU A 935 9.21 11.66 -0.93
N LYS A 936 9.22 11.01 0.23
CA LYS A 936 8.49 11.44 1.43
C LYS A 936 9.09 12.72 2.03
N VAL A 937 10.42 12.81 2.11
CA VAL A 937 11.12 14.02 2.59
C VAL A 937 10.89 15.21 1.66
N GLN A 938 10.90 14.99 0.35
CA GLN A 938 10.56 15.99 -0.65
C GLN A 938 9.11 16.48 -0.49
N MET A 939 8.17 15.59 -0.15
CA MET A 939 6.80 15.97 0.13
C MET A 939 6.68 16.91 1.35
N PHE A 940 7.46 16.68 2.41
CA PHE A 940 7.53 17.61 3.54
C PHE A 940 8.03 19.00 3.10
N CYS A 941 9.10 19.04 2.30
CA CYS A 941 9.65 20.29 1.79
C CYS A 941 8.64 21.05 0.91
N ASP A 942 7.90 20.33 0.06
CA ASP A 942 6.82 20.90 -0.75
C ASP A 942 5.72 21.51 0.13
N VAL A 943 5.27 20.79 1.18
CA VAL A 943 4.26 21.31 2.12
C VAL A 943 4.72 22.60 2.76
N THR A 944 5.98 22.69 3.20
CA THR A 944 6.50 23.90 3.82
C THR A 944 6.66 25.05 2.82
N ASP A 945 7.09 24.77 1.58
CA ASP A 945 7.22 25.77 0.51
C ASP A 945 5.87 26.36 0.08
N VAL A 946 4.77 25.57 0.10
CA VAL A 946 3.41 26.07 -0.19
C VAL A 946 3.04 27.25 0.71
N TYR A 947 3.30 27.17 2.01
CA TYR A 947 3.00 28.27 2.93
C TYR A 947 3.79 29.53 2.58
N GLY A 948 5.08 29.39 2.23
CA GLY A 948 5.90 30.51 1.74
C GLY A 948 5.33 31.16 0.47
N GLN A 949 4.87 30.34 -0.48
CA GLN A 949 4.26 30.82 -1.72
C GLN A 949 2.90 31.51 -1.49
N ILE A 950 2.11 31.08 -0.51
CA ILE A 950 0.86 31.73 -0.12
C ILE A 950 1.13 33.15 0.38
N TYR A 951 2.12 33.34 1.27
CA TYR A 951 2.52 34.67 1.76
C TYR A 951 2.98 35.60 0.62
N ALA A 952 3.71 35.06 -0.37
CA ALA A 952 4.15 35.83 -1.52
C ALA A 952 3.01 36.25 -2.46
N LEU A 953 1.99 35.40 -2.66
CA LEU A 953 0.83 35.70 -3.53
C LEU A 953 -0.10 36.76 -2.93
N GLU A 954 -0.28 36.80 -1.62
CA GLU A 954 -1.17 37.76 -0.96
C GLU A 954 -0.74 39.21 -1.26
N ILE A 955 0.58 39.45 -1.39
CA ILE A 955 1.12 40.74 -1.84
C ILE A 955 0.90 41.00 -3.33
N LEU A 956 1.04 39.99 -4.21
CA LEU A 956 0.77 40.20 -5.64
C LEU A 956 -0.70 40.59 -5.87
N ARG A 957 -1.62 40.14 -5.01
CA ARG A 957 -3.02 40.61 -4.99
C ARG A 957 -3.15 42.05 -4.48
N VAL A 958 -2.53 42.39 -3.35
CA VAL A 958 -2.65 43.74 -2.75
C VAL A 958 -1.89 44.80 -3.55
N GLY A 959 -0.80 44.44 -4.23
CA GLY A 959 -0.03 45.32 -5.09
C GLY A 959 -0.61 45.50 -6.51
N CYS A 960 -1.60 44.69 -6.90
CA CYS A 960 -2.25 44.78 -8.20
C CYS A 960 -3.64 45.45 -8.11
N ASP A 961 -3.65 46.76 -7.80
CA ASP A 961 -4.80 47.63 -8.15
C ASP A 961 -5.02 47.72 -9.68
N LEU A 962 -4.17 47.09 -10.50
CA LEU A 962 -4.35 46.93 -11.93
C LEU A 962 -5.02 45.60 -12.35
N ALA A 963 -5.34 44.70 -11.41
CA ALA A 963 -5.98 43.42 -11.75
C ALA A 963 -7.52 43.44 -11.75
N HIS A 964 -8.14 44.63 -11.61
CA HIS A 964 -9.59 44.73 -11.83
C HIS A 964 -10.00 44.36 -13.27
N ASP A 965 -9.07 44.42 -14.23
CA ASP A 965 -9.33 44.02 -15.62
C ASP A 965 -9.08 42.52 -15.92
N CYS A 966 -8.45 41.75 -15.03
CA CYS A 966 -8.32 40.30 -15.22
C CYS A 966 -9.58 39.50 -14.79
N PHE A 967 -10.57 40.15 -14.17
CA PHE A 967 -11.84 39.50 -13.81
C PHE A 967 -12.88 39.48 -14.94
N MET A 968 -12.58 40.06 -16.11
CA MET A 968 -13.46 40.08 -17.28
C MET A 968 -12.87 39.27 -18.45
N LEU A 969 -12.43 38.04 -18.21
CA LEU A 969 -12.38 37.05 -19.29
C LEU A 969 -13.79 36.49 -19.46
N GLU A 970 -14.54 37.19 -20.31
CA GLU A 970 -15.85 36.80 -20.83
C GLU A 970 -15.86 35.30 -21.18
N LEU A 971 -16.78 34.57 -20.55
CA LEU A 971 -17.19 33.26 -21.04
C LEU A 971 -17.59 33.42 -22.51
N PRO A 972 -17.05 32.61 -23.45
CA PRO A 972 -17.47 32.66 -24.84
C PRO A 972 -18.98 32.39 -24.92
N ALA A 973 -19.73 33.38 -25.39
CA ALA A 973 -21.19 33.37 -25.50
C ALA A 973 -21.70 32.45 -26.64
N GLN A 974 -21.14 31.25 -26.81
CA GLN A 974 -21.51 30.31 -27.88
C GLN A 974 -22.22 29.03 -27.40
N TRP A 975 -22.72 28.98 -26.16
CA TRP A 975 -23.51 27.83 -25.67
C TRP A 975 -24.92 28.21 -25.22
N SER A 976 -25.57 29.11 -25.96
CA SER A 976 -27.03 29.21 -25.97
C SER A 976 -27.56 28.76 -27.33
N ASN A 977 -28.53 27.84 -27.29
CA ASN A 977 -29.33 27.32 -28.41
C ASN A 977 -28.80 26.11 -29.18
N SER A 978 -28.81 24.94 -28.53
CA SER A 978 -29.40 23.75 -29.15
C SER A 978 -30.05 22.90 -28.06
N THR A 979 -31.35 22.69 -28.22
CA THR A 979 -32.24 21.68 -27.60
C THR A 979 -31.58 20.52 -26.87
#